data_AF-A0A4Q4WRJ2-F1
#
_entry.id   AF-A0A4Q4WRJ2-F1
#
_cell.length_a   1.000
_cell.length_b   1.000
_cell.length_c   1.000
_cell.angle_alpha   90.00
_cell.angle_beta   90.00
_cell.angle_gamma   90.00
#
_symmetry.space_group_name_H-M   'P 1'
#
loop_
_entity.id
_entity.type
_entity.pdbx_description
1 polymer ?
#
loop_
_entity_poly.entity_id
_entity_poly.type
_entity_poly.pdbx_seq_one_letter_code
_entity_poly.pdbx_strand_id
1 'polypeptide(L)'
;MTDYGVEDAPLGAGLPPDDIHAVSVSLPRWEDAEGWARKDDKTIKAMRTGYPRFFIQPLIQRLAEELSYVLEELLIDHSFLYVDTIKILSKFGMNDVIIYGFGSASELDELEERLRSGTRIAALFTEFPTNPLLTCIDLHRVRRLADRYDFVVVCDDTVGTSINVDILQLVDVVVTSLTKLFSGACNVMGGSAILNPQSRHYGKLQEILSDIFEDTYFPEDAKVMARNCADFPQRVKRINRNTQDVANVLHSRTDLVKHVYYPSIGPSKHFYDLVRRPEGGYGYLLSVEFVKPAAAVAFFDALRVAKGPSLGTNFTLACPYTLFAHYGEMDMVAAYGVVEHLPSIKTAVVGMMAGPTLAQTSQDVLKGKVNPLDESFKKLVGKALEEWHVPGLSIAVIEGDETWAEGYGSATLDSTPVTPSTLFYAGSTTKAFTCAILAMMMESEDEKRRSPPLSALGWQTPISSLVRDDFVLQDEWATAHLTLEDALSHRTGFPRHDRALALHYGDDDHPATMRDFARSLRHLPAVAEPRVAWPYCNYMYLSTYFSLEDAQAGPEDLASGYFWDYRNGGGYGRVPFMGLAGASGAGGIISNVLDCARWVRSLLREEGPVPKAAHAALKTPRMVMPPDSRKGFDAPMAYALGWMVGTYKGHRVYTHGGGMEAYGADVFFFPDLDYGVITMGNTAITSNMVGQLMAWKLINDKLGVPEEERSDWEGFAKKAFDEMLAAADDAVDRLYPRRADPPLPRALPLGDYAGTYFHAAYRNITIEVMDNSDGIDGKRELKAAREDFVWKMTFEFEHVSGEFWVIYAEPRGSGGVGTQLGKAEFKIGSTGKVESLKAEFFQDGSEGVLLFEKIA
;
A
#
# COMPACT_ATOMS: atom_id res chain seq x y z
N MET A 1 -6.74 18.31 -6.92
CA MET A 1 -7.95 17.68 -7.49
C MET A 1 -8.86 17.44 -6.32
N THR A 2 -10.09 17.93 -6.36
CA THR A 2 -11.08 17.64 -5.31
C THR A 2 -11.48 16.17 -5.41
N ASP A 3 -11.16 15.41 -4.36
CA ASP A 3 -11.71 14.08 -4.14
C ASP A 3 -13.22 14.25 -3.89
N TYR A 4 -14.06 13.67 -4.73
CA TYR A 4 -15.52 13.82 -4.63
C TYR A 4 -16.14 12.81 -3.64
N GLY A 5 -15.36 11.86 -3.09
CA GLY A 5 -15.84 10.87 -2.13
C GLY A 5 -16.98 9.97 -2.66
N VAL A 6 -17.15 9.89 -3.98
CA VAL A 6 -18.31 9.26 -4.65
C VAL A 6 -18.22 7.72 -4.71
N GLU A 7 -17.02 7.15 -4.56
CA GLU A 7 -16.74 5.74 -4.83
C GLU A 7 -17.34 4.80 -3.76
N ASP A 8 -17.48 5.29 -2.53
CA ASP A 8 -18.02 4.56 -1.39
C ASP A 8 -19.43 5.04 -1.00
N ALA A 9 -20.11 5.77 -1.89
CA ALA A 9 -21.45 6.31 -1.64
C ALA A 9 -22.44 5.16 -1.36
N PRO A 10 -23.12 5.16 -0.19
CA PRO A 10 -24.01 4.06 0.17
C PRO A 10 -25.24 4.01 -0.74
N LEU A 11 -25.87 2.83 -0.83
CA LEU A 11 -27.10 2.62 -1.58
C LEU A 11 -28.12 3.73 -1.31
N GLY A 12 -28.58 4.39 -2.37
CA GLY A 12 -29.61 5.43 -2.31
C GLY A 12 -29.12 6.83 -1.95
N ALA A 13 -27.82 7.03 -1.68
CA ALA A 13 -27.23 8.36 -1.54
C ALA A 13 -27.24 9.14 -2.87
N GLY A 14 -27.20 10.47 -2.79
CA GLY A 14 -27.00 11.32 -3.96
C GLY A 14 -25.61 11.17 -4.57
N LEU A 15 -25.50 11.40 -5.87
CA LEU A 15 -24.23 11.51 -6.58
C LEU A 15 -24.11 12.91 -7.19
N PRO A 16 -23.18 13.77 -6.70
CA PRO A 16 -22.22 13.53 -5.61
C PRO A 16 -22.85 13.41 -4.21
N PRO A 17 -22.20 12.72 -3.26
CA PRO A 17 -22.65 12.65 -1.86
C PRO A 17 -22.77 14.05 -1.25
N ASP A 18 -23.72 14.23 -0.33
CA ASP A 18 -23.98 15.45 0.43
C ASP A 18 -24.47 16.68 -0.37
N ASP A 19 -24.58 16.60 -1.69
CA ASP A 19 -25.28 17.61 -2.49
C ASP A 19 -26.79 17.31 -2.48
N ILE A 20 -27.56 18.19 -1.81
CA ILE A 20 -29.02 18.08 -1.74
C ILE A 20 -29.71 18.22 -3.11
N HIS A 21 -28.99 18.76 -4.10
CA HIS A 21 -29.45 18.93 -5.48
C HIS A 21 -28.91 17.84 -6.42
N ALA A 22 -28.24 16.80 -5.91
CA ALA A 22 -27.76 15.69 -6.72
C ALA A 22 -28.89 15.08 -7.58
N VAL A 23 -28.66 15.01 -8.89
CA VAL A 23 -29.63 14.51 -9.89
C VAL A 23 -29.38 13.06 -10.28
N SER A 24 -28.50 12.37 -9.55
CA SER A 24 -28.24 10.93 -9.68
C SER A 24 -28.14 10.29 -8.29
N VAL A 25 -28.14 8.96 -8.26
CA VAL A 25 -28.28 8.13 -7.06
C VAL A 25 -27.30 6.97 -7.10
N SER A 26 -26.72 6.64 -5.94
CA SER A 26 -25.79 5.53 -5.80
C SER A 26 -26.52 4.18 -5.78
N LEU A 27 -26.09 3.28 -6.65
CA LEU A 27 -26.48 1.87 -6.76
C LEU A 27 -25.19 1.04 -6.80
N PRO A 28 -24.54 0.83 -5.64
CA PRO A 28 -23.13 0.44 -5.57
C PRO A 28 -22.84 -1.00 -5.98
N ARG A 29 -23.85 -1.88 -5.99
CA ARG A 29 -23.74 -3.27 -6.43
C ARG A 29 -24.70 -3.59 -7.58
N TRP A 30 -24.36 -4.60 -8.36
CA TRP A 30 -25.18 -5.12 -9.44
C TRP A 30 -26.59 -5.49 -8.95
N GLU A 31 -26.66 -6.13 -7.77
CA GLU A 31 -27.92 -6.47 -7.10
C GLU A 31 -28.78 -5.24 -6.79
N ASP A 32 -28.16 -4.09 -6.46
CA ASP A 32 -28.89 -2.85 -6.21
C ASP A 32 -29.49 -2.28 -7.51
N ALA A 33 -28.77 -2.40 -8.64
CA ALA A 33 -29.30 -2.03 -9.95
C ALA A 33 -30.45 -2.95 -10.38
N GLU A 34 -30.35 -4.26 -10.12
CA GLU A 34 -31.46 -5.21 -10.32
C GLU A 34 -32.65 -4.89 -9.43
N GLY A 35 -32.40 -4.57 -8.16
CA GLY A 35 -33.42 -4.22 -7.19
C GLY A 35 -34.18 -2.95 -7.58
N TRP A 36 -33.45 -1.95 -8.10
CA TRP A 36 -34.05 -0.75 -8.68
C TRP A 36 -34.91 -1.08 -9.91
N ALA A 37 -34.44 -1.97 -10.78
CA ALA A 37 -35.14 -2.36 -12.01
C ALA A 37 -36.43 -3.13 -11.70
N ARG A 38 -36.39 -3.98 -10.67
CA ARG A 38 -37.54 -4.73 -10.13
C ARG A 38 -38.49 -3.89 -9.28
N LYS A 39 -38.10 -2.66 -8.93
CA LYS A 39 -38.81 -1.82 -7.96
C LYS A 39 -38.98 -2.52 -6.61
N ASP A 40 -37.94 -3.21 -6.13
CA ASP A 40 -38.01 -3.86 -4.83
C ASP A 40 -38.04 -2.85 -3.68
N ASP A 41 -38.66 -3.27 -2.58
CA ASP A 41 -38.90 -2.44 -1.41
C ASP A 41 -37.61 -1.91 -0.77
N LYS A 42 -36.57 -2.74 -0.71
CA LYS A 42 -35.30 -2.40 -0.03
C LYS A 42 -34.61 -1.27 -0.76
N THR A 43 -34.51 -1.37 -2.07
CA THR A 43 -33.81 -0.44 -2.94
C THR A 43 -34.56 0.88 -3.02
N ILE A 44 -35.87 0.83 -3.29
CA ILE A 44 -36.69 2.05 -3.42
C ILE A 44 -36.75 2.83 -2.10
N LYS A 45 -36.85 2.16 -0.94
CA LYS A 45 -36.85 2.82 0.38
C LYS A 45 -35.50 3.43 0.75
N ALA A 46 -34.39 2.92 0.21
CA ALA A 46 -33.06 3.46 0.47
C ALA A 46 -32.77 4.76 -0.29
N MET A 47 -33.43 4.98 -1.44
CA MET A 47 -33.21 6.14 -2.29
C MET A 47 -33.66 7.45 -1.61
N ARG A 48 -32.74 8.42 -1.54
CA ARG A 48 -32.99 9.77 -1.01
C ARG A 48 -33.18 10.81 -2.10
N THR A 49 -32.55 10.56 -3.25
CA THR A 49 -32.64 11.35 -4.47
C THR A 49 -32.55 10.41 -5.67
N GLY A 50 -32.69 10.96 -6.86
CA GLY A 50 -32.49 10.27 -8.11
C GLY A 50 -32.80 11.21 -9.25
N TYR A 51 -32.50 10.76 -10.47
CA TYR A 51 -32.91 11.50 -11.65
C TYR A 51 -34.45 11.62 -11.62
N PRO A 52 -35.04 12.82 -11.75
CA PRO A 52 -36.47 13.05 -11.48
C PRO A 52 -37.46 12.15 -12.25
N ARG A 53 -37.00 11.57 -13.36
CA ARG A 53 -37.70 10.51 -14.10
C ARG A 53 -37.94 9.23 -13.28
N PHE A 54 -36.93 8.83 -12.52
CA PHE A 54 -36.81 7.51 -11.89
C PHE A 54 -37.16 7.54 -10.40
N PHE A 55 -37.31 8.74 -9.85
CA PHE A 55 -37.47 8.99 -8.44
C PHE A 55 -38.10 10.37 -8.22
N ILE A 56 -39.25 10.42 -7.55
CA ILE A 56 -39.86 11.69 -7.14
C ILE A 56 -39.24 12.06 -5.78
N GLN A 57 -38.61 13.21 -5.70
CA GLN A 57 -37.93 13.66 -4.48
C GLN A 57 -38.93 13.73 -3.31
N PRO A 58 -38.63 13.16 -2.12
CA PRO A 58 -39.54 13.16 -0.97
C PRO A 58 -40.05 14.55 -0.56
N LEU A 59 -39.24 15.60 -0.74
CA LEU A 59 -39.65 16.99 -0.53
C LEU A 59 -40.74 17.43 -1.51
N ILE A 60 -40.68 16.99 -2.76
CA ILE A 60 -41.73 17.26 -3.77
C ILE A 60 -42.99 16.47 -3.43
N GLN A 61 -42.86 15.21 -3.01
CA GLN A 61 -44.02 14.42 -2.56
C GLN A 61 -44.71 15.09 -1.37
N ARG A 62 -43.93 15.49 -0.37
CA ARG A 62 -44.44 16.20 0.81
C ARG A 62 -45.03 17.56 0.45
N LEU A 63 -44.40 18.31 -0.45
CA LEU A 63 -44.94 19.57 -0.94
C LEU A 63 -46.26 19.35 -1.69
N ALA A 64 -46.37 18.30 -2.52
CA ALA A 64 -47.61 17.96 -3.22
C ALA A 64 -48.72 17.54 -2.23
N GLU A 65 -48.41 16.78 -1.19
CA GLU A 65 -49.34 16.44 -0.10
C GLU A 65 -49.87 17.71 0.59
N GLU A 66 -49.00 18.66 0.93
CA GLU A 66 -49.38 19.93 1.57
C GLU A 66 -50.15 20.86 0.60
N LEU A 67 -49.79 20.89 -0.69
CA LEU A 67 -50.47 21.69 -1.72
C LEU A 67 -51.81 21.10 -2.15
N SER A 68 -52.03 19.79 -1.99
CA SER A 68 -53.30 19.12 -2.31
C SER A 68 -54.48 19.60 -1.45
N TYR A 69 -54.21 20.26 -0.32
CA TYR A 69 -55.22 20.93 0.50
C TYR A 69 -55.62 22.34 0.01
N VAL A 70 -54.90 22.92 -0.97
CA VAL A 70 -55.02 24.35 -1.36
C VAL A 70 -55.48 24.55 -2.80
N LEU A 71 -55.34 23.56 -3.70
CA LEU A 71 -55.70 23.68 -5.12
C LEU A 71 -56.53 22.48 -5.58
N GLU A 72 -57.71 22.72 -6.17
CA GLU A 72 -58.67 21.68 -6.59
C GLU A 72 -58.24 20.87 -7.82
N GLU A 73 -57.24 21.33 -8.60
CA GLU A 73 -56.68 20.55 -9.71
C GLU A 73 -55.15 20.66 -9.73
N LEU A 74 -54.47 19.66 -9.16
CA LEU A 74 -53.06 19.41 -9.44
C LEU A 74 -52.99 18.30 -10.50
N LEU A 75 -52.90 18.70 -11.77
CA LEU A 75 -52.74 17.78 -12.90
C LEU A 75 -51.26 17.34 -12.94
N ILE A 76 -50.93 16.26 -12.23
CA ILE A 76 -49.60 15.64 -12.28
C ILE A 76 -49.56 14.70 -13.48
N ASP A 77 -49.02 15.17 -14.61
CA ASP A 77 -48.65 14.30 -15.73
C ASP A 77 -47.39 13.48 -15.34
N HIS A 78 -47.56 12.18 -15.17
CA HIS A 78 -46.44 11.26 -14.97
C HIS A 78 -45.86 10.85 -16.33
N SER A 79 -44.86 11.59 -16.79
CA SER A 79 -44.17 11.29 -18.05
C SER A 79 -42.68 10.99 -17.86
N PHE A 80 -42.35 9.70 -18.09
CA PHE A 80 -41.03 9.04 -18.16
C PHE A 80 -40.09 9.65 -19.27
N LEU A 81 -38.76 9.37 -19.23
CA LEU A 81 -37.49 9.97 -19.82
C LEU A 81 -36.19 9.23 -20.32
N TYR A 82 -36.11 8.51 -21.46
CA TYR A 82 -34.99 7.98 -22.30
C TYR A 82 -35.07 6.46 -22.60
N VAL A 83 -35.13 6.05 -23.89
CA VAL A 83 -36.30 5.43 -24.61
C VAL A 83 -37.30 6.49 -25.12
N ASP A 84 -37.23 7.70 -24.59
CA ASP A 84 -38.31 8.65 -24.70
C ASP A 84 -38.23 9.64 -25.85
N THR A 85 -37.17 9.72 -26.68
CA THR A 85 -37.29 10.47 -27.95
C THR A 85 -38.41 9.86 -28.80
N ILE A 86 -38.46 8.53 -28.89
CA ILE A 86 -39.52 7.79 -29.61
C ILE A 86 -40.87 7.93 -28.89
N LYS A 87 -40.91 7.84 -27.55
CA LYS A 87 -42.17 7.95 -26.77
C LYS A 87 -42.70 9.37 -26.62
N ILE A 88 -41.84 10.39 -26.66
CA ILE A 88 -42.23 11.81 -26.70
C ILE A 88 -42.87 12.11 -28.05
N LEU A 89 -42.22 11.68 -29.15
CA LEU A 89 -42.78 11.85 -30.50
C LEU A 89 -44.18 11.20 -30.57
N SER A 90 -44.37 10.01 -30.00
CA SER A 90 -45.69 9.37 -29.93
C SER A 90 -46.69 10.09 -29.01
N LYS A 91 -46.26 10.68 -27.89
CA LYS A 91 -47.11 11.50 -26.99
C LYS A 91 -47.59 12.81 -27.62
N PHE A 92 -46.83 13.39 -28.55
CA PHE A 92 -47.22 14.58 -29.32
C PHE A 92 -48.05 14.25 -30.58
N GLY A 93 -48.62 13.05 -30.67
CA GLY A 93 -49.51 12.65 -31.75
C GLY A 93 -48.81 12.26 -33.06
N MET A 94 -47.47 12.10 -33.06
CA MET A 94 -46.76 11.47 -34.18
C MET A 94 -46.91 9.96 -34.06
N ASN A 95 -48.03 9.41 -34.51
CA ASN A 95 -48.32 7.97 -34.44
C ASN A 95 -47.64 7.16 -35.57
N ASP A 96 -47.20 7.82 -36.64
CA ASP A 96 -46.51 7.21 -37.78
C ASP A 96 -44.98 7.44 -37.68
N VAL A 97 -44.33 6.81 -36.69
CA VAL A 97 -42.87 6.86 -36.51
C VAL A 97 -42.23 5.63 -37.15
N ILE A 98 -41.28 5.85 -38.07
CA ILE A 98 -40.42 4.80 -38.61
C ILE A 98 -39.17 4.72 -37.73
N ILE A 99 -38.90 3.56 -37.14
CA ILE A 99 -37.79 3.35 -36.21
C ILE A 99 -36.67 2.56 -36.91
N TYR A 100 -35.50 3.19 -36.99
CA TYR A 100 -34.24 2.55 -37.37
C TYR A 100 -33.36 2.46 -36.13
N GLY A 101 -32.98 1.24 -35.74
CA GLY A 101 -32.34 0.99 -34.44
C GLY A 101 -30.81 1.07 -34.49
N PHE A 102 -30.20 0.94 -35.66
CA PHE A 102 -28.74 0.79 -35.79
C PHE A 102 -28.06 1.97 -36.45
N GLY A 103 -28.80 2.82 -37.17
CA GLY A 103 -28.23 3.86 -38.03
C GLY A 103 -27.31 3.28 -39.11
N SER A 104 -27.58 2.05 -39.56
CA SER A 104 -26.69 1.30 -40.45
C SER A 104 -26.83 1.73 -41.91
N ALA A 105 -25.84 1.37 -42.75
CA ALA A 105 -25.90 1.65 -44.18
C ALA A 105 -27.15 1.03 -44.85
N SER A 106 -27.54 -0.18 -44.44
CA SER A 106 -28.74 -0.86 -44.97
C SER A 106 -30.04 -0.20 -44.53
N GLU A 107 -30.11 0.35 -43.32
CA GLU A 107 -31.28 1.12 -42.87
C GLU A 107 -31.40 2.45 -43.64
N LEU A 108 -30.27 3.09 -43.96
CA LEU A 108 -30.26 4.25 -44.85
C LEU A 108 -30.64 3.91 -46.29
N ASP A 109 -30.30 2.71 -46.79
CA ASP A 109 -30.77 2.22 -48.09
C ASP A 109 -32.29 2.04 -48.11
N GLU A 110 -32.85 1.46 -47.04
CA GLU A 110 -34.30 1.32 -46.89
C GLU A 110 -35.01 2.66 -46.81
N LEU A 111 -34.47 3.61 -46.03
CA LEU A 111 -35.00 4.97 -45.95
C LEU A 111 -35.00 5.63 -47.33
N GLU A 112 -33.89 5.56 -48.06
CA GLU A 112 -33.80 6.14 -49.40
C GLU A 112 -34.79 5.49 -50.37
N GLU A 113 -35.00 4.17 -50.31
CA GLU A 113 -35.97 3.48 -51.15
C GLU A 113 -37.43 3.84 -50.80
N ARG A 114 -37.74 4.00 -49.51
CA ARG A 114 -39.05 4.51 -49.07
C ARG A 114 -39.31 5.92 -49.57
N LEU A 115 -38.33 6.81 -49.49
CA LEU A 115 -38.41 8.18 -50.01
C LEU A 115 -38.57 8.18 -51.54
N ARG A 116 -37.84 7.32 -52.26
CA ARG A 116 -37.99 7.13 -53.72
C ARG A 116 -39.38 6.61 -54.12
N SER A 117 -39.95 5.72 -53.32
CA SER A 117 -41.29 5.15 -53.56
C SER A 117 -42.44 6.11 -53.17
N GLY A 118 -42.12 7.33 -52.74
CA GLY A 118 -43.08 8.41 -52.51
C GLY A 118 -43.43 8.67 -51.05
N THR A 119 -42.80 7.95 -50.11
CA THR A 119 -42.94 8.25 -48.67
C THR A 119 -42.41 9.66 -48.39
N ARG A 120 -43.16 10.45 -47.61
CA ARG A 120 -42.71 11.76 -47.13
C ARG A 120 -42.57 11.71 -45.63
N ILE A 121 -41.47 12.24 -45.11
CA ILE A 121 -41.23 12.39 -43.67
C ILE A 121 -41.08 13.87 -43.34
N ALA A 122 -41.54 14.31 -42.18
CA ALA A 122 -41.45 15.71 -41.77
C ALA A 122 -40.07 16.04 -41.17
N ALA A 123 -39.54 15.12 -40.36
CA ALA A 123 -38.26 15.25 -39.71
C ALA A 123 -37.61 13.88 -39.47
N LEU A 124 -36.28 13.86 -39.40
CA LEU A 124 -35.45 12.73 -38.97
C LEU A 124 -34.74 13.14 -37.68
N PHE A 125 -34.95 12.36 -36.61
CA PHE A 125 -34.27 12.52 -35.34
C PHE A 125 -33.16 11.48 -35.20
N THR A 126 -31.98 11.89 -34.78
CA THR A 126 -30.84 10.98 -34.56
C THR A 126 -29.93 11.48 -33.45
N GLU A 127 -29.01 10.62 -33.02
CA GLU A 127 -27.99 10.91 -32.01
C GLU A 127 -26.61 10.66 -32.63
N PHE A 128 -25.62 11.47 -32.25
CA PHE A 128 -24.28 11.31 -32.78
C PHE A 128 -23.18 11.47 -31.71
N PRO A 129 -22.51 10.37 -31.32
CA PRO A 129 -22.85 8.95 -31.53
C PRO A 129 -24.15 8.54 -30.81
N THR A 130 -24.72 7.39 -31.17
CA THR A 130 -25.91 6.83 -30.49
C THR A 130 -25.61 6.38 -29.05
N ASN A 131 -26.58 6.51 -28.15
CA ASN A 131 -26.49 5.98 -26.80
C ASN A 131 -27.37 4.71 -26.65
N PRO A 132 -26.83 3.54 -26.23
CA PRO A 132 -25.51 3.31 -25.65
C PRO A 132 -24.49 2.69 -26.62
N LEU A 133 -24.89 2.35 -27.85
CA LEU A 133 -24.08 1.54 -28.78
C LEU A 133 -22.97 2.34 -29.49
N LEU A 134 -23.00 3.66 -29.38
CA LEU A 134 -21.97 4.58 -29.88
C LEU A 134 -21.72 4.41 -31.39
N THR A 135 -22.75 3.98 -32.11
CA THR A 135 -22.75 3.88 -33.57
C THR A 135 -22.93 5.27 -34.16
N CYS A 136 -22.28 5.52 -35.29
CA CYS A 136 -22.30 6.81 -35.98
C CYS A 136 -22.97 6.64 -37.35
N ILE A 137 -24.10 7.33 -37.56
CA ILE A 137 -24.82 7.35 -38.83
C ILE A 137 -24.10 8.23 -39.87
N ASP A 138 -24.23 7.95 -41.16
CA ASP A 138 -23.69 8.82 -42.22
C ASP A 138 -24.50 10.12 -42.34
N LEU A 139 -24.13 11.13 -41.53
CA LEU A 139 -24.79 12.44 -41.55
C LEU A 139 -24.68 13.16 -42.90
N HIS A 140 -23.62 12.92 -43.68
CA HIS A 140 -23.51 13.51 -45.03
C HIS A 140 -24.55 12.90 -45.98
N ARG A 141 -24.80 11.59 -45.89
CA ARG A 141 -25.87 10.94 -46.65
C ARG A 141 -27.24 11.41 -46.19
N VAL A 142 -27.46 11.52 -44.88
CA VAL A 142 -28.72 12.05 -44.32
C VAL A 142 -29.00 13.45 -44.84
N ARG A 143 -28.01 14.36 -44.81
CA ARG A 143 -28.14 15.72 -45.36
C ARG A 143 -28.52 15.72 -46.85
N ARG A 144 -27.87 14.89 -47.68
CA ARG A 144 -28.22 14.76 -49.11
C ARG A 144 -29.66 14.28 -49.33
N LEU A 145 -30.12 13.33 -48.51
CA LEU A 145 -31.51 12.85 -48.57
C LEU A 145 -32.49 13.93 -48.13
N ALA A 146 -32.18 14.64 -47.04
CA ALA A 146 -32.99 15.74 -46.53
C ALA A 146 -33.14 16.86 -47.57
N ASP A 147 -32.06 17.23 -48.26
CA ASP A 147 -32.09 18.25 -49.31
C ASP A 147 -32.96 17.82 -50.50
N ARG A 148 -32.84 16.54 -50.91
CA ARG A 148 -33.57 15.98 -52.05
C ARG A 148 -35.06 15.77 -51.78
N TYR A 149 -35.43 15.30 -50.59
CA TYR A 149 -36.79 14.87 -50.26
C TYR A 149 -37.54 15.82 -49.31
N ASP A 150 -36.90 16.94 -48.94
CA ASP A 150 -37.48 18.03 -48.16
C ASP A 150 -37.99 17.65 -46.76
N PHE A 151 -37.05 17.27 -45.88
CA PHE A 151 -37.32 17.02 -44.46
C PHE A 151 -36.26 17.65 -43.55
N VAL A 152 -36.64 17.89 -42.29
CA VAL A 152 -35.78 18.49 -41.25
C VAL A 152 -34.91 17.42 -40.59
N VAL A 153 -33.64 17.71 -40.33
CA VAL A 153 -32.73 16.82 -39.59
C VAL A 153 -32.45 17.41 -38.20
N VAL A 154 -32.83 16.67 -37.16
CA VAL A 154 -32.55 17.01 -35.76
C VAL A 154 -31.53 16.01 -35.22
N CYS A 155 -30.41 16.48 -34.71
CA CYS A 155 -29.38 15.62 -34.16
C CYS A 155 -29.04 16.00 -32.72
N ASP A 156 -29.10 15.01 -31.83
CA ASP A 156 -28.63 15.14 -30.46
C ASP A 156 -27.12 14.87 -30.39
N ASP A 157 -26.34 15.89 -30.02
CA ASP A 157 -24.88 15.81 -29.92
C ASP A 157 -24.38 15.57 -28.48
N THR A 158 -25.25 15.26 -27.53
CA THR A 158 -24.92 15.15 -26.09
C THR A 158 -23.71 14.28 -25.83
N VAL A 159 -23.57 13.15 -26.54
CA VAL A 159 -22.45 12.21 -26.38
C VAL A 159 -21.20 12.67 -27.15
N GLY A 160 -21.39 13.16 -28.38
CA GLY A 160 -20.29 13.64 -29.22
C GLY A 160 -19.63 14.89 -28.64
N THR A 161 -20.43 15.84 -28.14
CA THR A 161 -20.09 17.20 -27.72
C THR A 161 -19.62 18.11 -28.86
N SER A 162 -19.99 19.38 -28.78
CA SER A 162 -19.55 20.44 -29.69
C SER A 162 -18.03 20.66 -29.74
N ILE A 163 -17.28 20.15 -28.74
CA ILE A 163 -15.81 20.20 -28.70
C ILE A 163 -15.18 19.13 -29.58
N ASN A 164 -15.82 17.95 -29.72
CA ASN A 164 -15.26 16.86 -30.51
C ASN A 164 -15.75 16.82 -31.94
N VAL A 165 -17.03 17.15 -32.17
CA VAL A 165 -17.66 17.03 -33.49
C VAL A 165 -18.22 18.37 -33.97
N ASP A 166 -18.27 18.55 -35.29
CA ASP A 166 -18.82 19.72 -35.96
C ASP A 166 -19.95 19.32 -36.91
N ILE A 167 -21.11 19.02 -36.31
CA ILE A 167 -22.26 18.47 -37.02
C ILE A 167 -23.28 19.53 -37.45
N LEU A 168 -23.22 20.76 -36.93
CA LEU A 168 -24.23 21.80 -37.18
C LEU A 168 -24.40 22.08 -38.67
N GLN A 169 -23.32 22.00 -39.45
CA GLN A 169 -23.35 22.18 -40.91
C GLN A 169 -24.11 21.08 -41.67
N LEU A 170 -24.37 19.92 -41.05
CA LEU A 170 -25.02 18.76 -41.68
C LEU A 170 -26.46 18.55 -41.21
N VAL A 171 -26.94 19.37 -40.27
CA VAL A 171 -28.27 19.20 -39.67
C VAL A 171 -28.99 20.54 -39.63
N ASP A 172 -30.31 20.52 -39.41
CA ASP A 172 -31.12 21.72 -39.30
C ASP A 172 -31.21 22.21 -37.84
N VAL A 173 -31.22 21.27 -36.89
CA VAL A 173 -31.25 21.53 -35.45
C VAL A 173 -30.27 20.60 -34.72
N VAL A 174 -29.42 21.17 -33.87
CA VAL A 174 -28.65 20.41 -32.88
C VAL A 174 -29.34 20.56 -31.52
N VAL A 175 -29.58 19.45 -30.83
CA VAL A 175 -30.06 19.45 -29.45
C VAL A 175 -29.00 18.87 -28.52
N THR A 176 -28.89 19.39 -27.30
CA THR A 176 -27.86 18.96 -26.34
C THR A 176 -28.45 18.93 -24.94
N SER A 177 -28.21 17.86 -24.20
CA SER A 177 -28.47 17.82 -22.77
C SER A 177 -27.34 18.52 -22.00
N LEU A 178 -27.61 19.72 -21.51
CA LEU A 178 -26.66 20.50 -20.71
C LEU A 178 -26.41 19.86 -19.33
N THR A 179 -27.34 19.02 -18.86
CA THR A 179 -27.23 18.22 -17.63
C THR A 179 -26.00 17.30 -17.61
N LYS A 180 -25.53 16.85 -18.78
CA LYS A 180 -24.45 15.86 -18.91
C LYS A 180 -23.09 16.54 -18.83
N LEU A 181 -22.15 16.22 -19.72
CA LEU A 181 -20.76 16.67 -19.62
C LEU A 181 -20.60 18.20 -19.63
N PHE A 182 -21.56 18.92 -20.21
CA PHE A 182 -21.60 20.38 -20.19
C PHE A 182 -21.64 20.92 -18.75
N SER A 183 -22.57 20.45 -17.91
CA SER A 183 -22.59 20.73 -16.47
C SER A 183 -21.52 19.92 -15.74
N GLY A 184 -21.52 18.59 -15.85
CA GLY A 184 -20.55 17.69 -15.24
C GLY A 184 -20.70 17.47 -13.73
N ALA A 185 -21.29 18.41 -12.99
CA ALA A 185 -21.36 18.29 -11.53
C ALA A 185 -22.49 17.38 -11.01
N CYS A 186 -23.39 16.93 -11.89
CA CYS A 186 -24.54 16.09 -11.52
C CYS A 186 -25.49 16.73 -10.49
N ASN A 187 -25.65 18.06 -10.50
CA ASN A 187 -26.51 18.79 -9.55
C ASN A 187 -27.40 19.88 -10.17
N VAL A 188 -27.48 19.95 -11.50
CA VAL A 188 -28.35 20.89 -12.22
C VAL A 188 -28.73 20.28 -13.57
N MET A 189 -29.95 20.55 -14.03
CA MET A 189 -30.45 20.07 -15.31
C MET A 189 -30.67 21.23 -16.29
N GLY A 190 -30.48 20.95 -17.57
CA GLY A 190 -30.80 21.88 -18.65
C GLY A 190 -30.71 21.23 -20.02
N GLY A 191 -31.28 21.89 -21.02
CA GLY A 191 -31.21 21.49 -22.41
C GLY A 191 -30.99 22.70 -23.31
N SER A 192 -30.44 22.46 -24.50
CA SER A 192 -30.30 23.48 -25.53
C SER A 192 -30.76 22.95 -26.88
N ALA A 193 -31.29 23.86 -27.71
CA ALA A 193 -31.53 23.64 -29.13
C ALA A 193 -30.85 24.77 -29.91
N ILE A 194 -30.06 24.42 -30.92
CA ILE A 194 -29.32 25.34 -31.78
C ILE A 194 -29.84 25.15 -33.21
N LEU A 195 -30.40 26.21 -33.78
CA LEU A 195 -30.82 26.22 -35.18
C LEU A 195 -29.64 26.53 -36.09
N ASN A 196 -29.48 25.76 -37.17
CA ASN A 196 -28.47 26.03 -38.20
C ASN A 196 -28.89 27.25 -39.06
N PRO A 197 -28.17 28.38 -39.03
CA PRO A 197 -28.51 29.58 -39.83
C PRO A 197 -28.45 29.34 -41.34
N GLN A 198 -27.73 28.31 -41.78
CA GLN A 198 -27.59 27.93 -43.18
C GLN A 198 -28.68 26.97 -43.65
N SER A 199 -29.53 26.47 -42.73
CA SER A 199 -30.68 25.64 -43.09
C SER A 199 -31.71 26.46 -43.88
N ARG A 200 -32.23 25.89 -44.97
CA ARG A 200 -33.38 26.47 -45.67
C ARG A 200 -34.64 26.55 -44.80
N HIS A 201 -34.70 25.76 -43.73
CA HIS A 201 -35.81 25.74 -42.77
C HIS A 201 -35.61 26.73 -41.61
N TYR A 202 -34.45 27.41 -41.52
CA TYR A 202 -34.09 28.28 -40.40
C TYR A 202 -35.15 29.32 -40.06
N GLY A 203 -35.60 30.13 -41.03
CA GLY A 203 -36.57 31.20 -40.78
C GLY A 203 -37.87 30.68 -40.16
N LYS A 204 -38.39 29.57 -40.69
CA LYS A 204 -39.61 28.94 -40.16
C LYS A 204 -39.42 28.33 -38.77
N LEU A 205 -38.29 27.64 -38.55
CA LEU A 205 -37.97 27.05 -37.25
C LEU A 205 -37.75 28.14 -36.18
N GLN A 206 -37.10 29.24 -36.55
CA GLN A 206 -36.84 30.37 -35.66
C GLN A 206 -38.12 31.12 -35.30
N GLU A 207 -39.03 31.31 -36.25
CA GLU A 207 -40.37 31.86 -35.99
C GLU A 207 -41.16 30.97 -35.02
N ILE A 208 -41.23 29.67 -35.28
CA ILE A 208 -41.93 28.71 -34.41
C ILE A 208 -41.33 28.71 -33.00
N LEU A 209 -40.00 28.60 -32.89
CA LEU A 209 -39.36 28.61 -31.57
C LEU A 209 -39.57 29.94 -30.85
N SER A 210 -39.57 31.08 -31.54
CA SER A 210 -39.80 32.39 -30.89
C SER A 210 -41.23 32.55 -30.39
N ASP A 211 -42.21 31.96 -31.07
CA ASP A 211 -43.63 32.00 -30.68
C ASP A 211 -43.92 31.12 -29.46
N ILE A 212 -43.28 29.94 -29.36
CA ILE A 212 -43.52 28.97 -28.28
C ILE A 212 -42.50 29.03 -27.14
N PHE A 213 -41.43 29.83 -27.26
CA PHE A 213 -40.38 29.86 -26.26
C PHE A 213 -40.88 30.54 -24.99
N GLU A 214 -40.85 29.77 -23.90
CA GLU A 214 -41.04 30.26 -22.55
C GLU A 214 -39.73 30.13 -21.78
N ASP A 215 -39.28 31.22 -21.16
CA ASP A 215 -38.13 31.19 -20.27
C ASP A 215 -38.51 30.52 -18.94
N THR A 216 -38.47 29.19 -18.96
CA THR A 216 -38.76 28.33 -17.81
C THR A 216 -37.50 27.96 -17.03
N TYR A 217 -36.33 28.53 -17.40
CA TYR A 217 -35.07 28.17 -16.76
C TYR A 217 -34.90 28.93 -15.45
N PHE A 218 -34.99 28.23 -14.33
CA PHE A 218 -34.91 28.84 -13.02
C PHE A 218 -33.58 29.61 -12.83
N PRO A 219 -33.61 30.89 -12.41
CA PRO A 219 -32.40 31.72 -12.35
C PRO A 219 -31.25 31.16 -11.49
N GLU A 220 -31.56 30.44 -10.40
CA GLU A 220 -30.50 29.81 -9.59
C GLU A 220 -29.88 28.59 -10.30
N ASP A 221 -30.68 27.80 -11.02
CA ASP A 221 -30.17 26.71 -11.85
C ASP A 221 -29.27 27.25 -12.96
N ALA A 222 -29.66 28.36 -13.60
CA ALA A 222 -28.82 29.03 -14.59
C ALA A 222 -27.46 29.48 -14.00
N LYS A 223 -27.43 30.00 -12.76
CA LYS A 223 -26.17 30.36 -12.07
C LYS A 223 -25.32 29.14 -11.73
N VAL A 224 -25.93 28.01 -11.37
CA VAL A 224 -25.20 26.76 -11.12
C VAL A 224 -24.66 26.19 -12.43
N MET A 225 -25.47 26.15 -13.49
CA MET A 225 -25.07 25.73 -14.82
C MET A 225 -23.88 26.56 -15.34
N ALA A 226 -23.95 27.89 -15.24
CA ALA A 226 -22.88 28.78 -15.68
C ALA A 226 -21.56 28.56 -14.92
N ARG A 227 -21.64 28.24 -13.61
CA ARG A 227 -20.46 27.87 -12.81
C ARG A 227 -19.90 26.52 -13.23
N ASN A 228 -20.77 25.54 -13.38
CA ASN A 228 -20.42 24.16 -13.70
C ASN A 228 -19.80 24.00 -15.09
N CYS A 229 -20.22 24.80 -16.08
CA CYS A 229 -19.73 24.67 -17.46
C CYS A 229 -18.44 25.45 -17.74
N ALA A 230 -17.88 26.18 -16.76
CA ALA A 230 -16.77 27.11 -16.96
C ALA A 230 -15.50 26.46 -17.54
N ASP A 231 -15.23 25.19 -17.22
CA ASP A 231 -14.07 24.42 -17.70
C ASP A 231 -14.44 23.33 -18.73
N PHE A 232 -15.66 23.39 -19.32
CA PHE A 232 -16.17 22.37 -20.24
C PHE A 232 -15.20 21.99 -21.37
N PRO A 233 -14.56 22.92 -22.11
CA PRO A 233 -13.60 22.55 -23.17
C PRO A 233 -12.39 21.76 -22.65
N GLN A 234 -11.81 22.19 -21.51
CA GLN A 234 -10.65 21.55 -20.90
C GLN A 234 -11.03 20.17 -20.34
N ARG A 235 -12.24 20.05 -19.78
CA ARG A 235 -12.80 18.81 -19.26
C ARG A 235 -12.99 17.78 -20.37
N VAL A 236 -13.61 18.15 -21.49
CA VAL A 236 -13.78 17.26 -22.65
C VAL A 236 -12.42 16.74 -23.14
N LYS A 237 -11.42 17.61 -23.30
CA LYS A 237 -10.07 17.19 -23.72
C LYS A 237 -9.43 16.18 -22.76
N ARG A 238 -9.56 16.39 -21.44
CA ARG A 238 -9.03 15.46 -20.43
C ARG A 238 -9.73 14.11 -20.53
N ILE A 239 -11.05 14.13 -20.58
CA ILE A 239 -11.88 12.92 -20.53
C ILE A 239 -11.74 12.10 -21.81
N ASN A 240 -11.56 12.73 -22.98
CA ASN A 240 -11.29 12.03 -24.23
C ASN A 240 -10.04 11.15 -24.14
N ARG A 241 -8.95 11.68 -23.55
CA ARG A 241 -7.69 10.92 -23.39
C ARG A 241 -7.92 9.72 -22.48
N ASN A 242 -8.48 9.96 -21.30
CA ASN A 242 -8.75 8.92 -20.33
C ASN A 242 -9.68 7.82 -20.91
N THR A 243 -10.73 8.21 -21.63
CA THR A 243 -11.71 7.26 -22.19
C THR A 243 -11.08 6.45 -23.32
N GLN A 244 -10.23 7.06 -24.14
CA GLN A 244 -9.46 6.36 -25.17
C GLN A 244 -8.53 5.31 -24.56
N ASP A 245 -7.82 5.64 -23.48
CA ASP A 245 -6.92 4.70 -22.80
C ASP A 245 -7.69 3.49 -22.26
N VAL A 246 -8.82 3.73 -21.59
CA VAL A 246 -9.68 2.67 -21.05
C VAL A 246 -10.26 1.81 -22.18
N ALA A 247 -10.76 2.43 -23.24
CA ALA A 247 -11.29 1.72 -24.40
C ALA A 247 -10.23 0.81 -25.05
N ASN A 248 -8.99 1.29 -25.17
CA ASN A 248 -7.88 0.49 -25.69
C ASN A 248 -7.56 -0.72 -24.81
N VAL A 249 -7.52 -0.55 -23.49
CA VAL A 249 -7.24 -1.67 -22.57
C VAL A 249 -8.38 -2.69 -22.62
N LEU A 250 -9.64 -2.26 -22.55
CA LEU A 250 -10.79 -3.17 -22.65
C LEU A 250 -10.83 -3.90 -23.99
N HIS A 251 -10.49 -3.22 -25.09
CA HIS A 251 -10.48 -3.83 -26.42
C HIS A 251 -9.39 -4.88 -26.58
N SER A 252 -8.27 -4.75 -25.86
CA SER A 252 -7.19 -5.73 -25.88
C SER A 252 -7.54 -7.05 -25.15
N ARG A 253 -8.55 -7.05 -24.27
CA ARG A 253 -8.94 -8.18 -23.42
C ARG A 253 -10.01 -9.06 -24.07
N THR A 254 -9.72 -9.61 -25.24
CA THR A 254 -10.66 -10.48 -25.99
C THR A 254 -11.03 -11.78 -25.27
N ASP A 255 -10.30 -12.13 -24.21
CA ASP A 255 -10.59 -13.25 -23.30
C ASP A 255 -11.77 -12.98 -22.36
N LEU A 256 -12.03 -11.70 -22.04
CA LEU A 256 -13.09 -11.27 -21.11
C LEU A 256 -14.14 -10.37 -21.76
N VAL A 257 -13.72 -9.56 -22.73
CA VAL A 257 -14.52 -8.55 -23.42
C VAL A 257 -14.84 -9.03 -24.82
N LYS A 258 -16.13 -9.12 -25.13
CA LYS A 258 -16.65 -9.52 -26.44
C LYS A 258 -16.65 -8.34 -27.41
N HIS A 259 -17.13 -7.18 -26.98
CA HIS A 259 -17.14 -5.96 -27.79
C HIS A 259 -16.85 -4.71 -26.93
N VAL A 260 -16.12 -3.76 -27.51
CA VAL A 260 -16.01 -2.39 -26.99
C VAL A 260 -16.66 -1.46 -28.01
N TYR A 261 -17.75 -0.85 -27.60
CA TYR A 261 -18.43 0.22 -28.33
C TYR A 261 -17.77 1.53 -27.93
N TYR A 262 -16.95 2.05 -28.83
CA TYR A 262 -16.34 3.37 -28.70
C TYR A 262 -16.02 3.90 -30.11
N PRO A 263 -16.24 5.19 -30.41
CA PRO A 263 -16.17 5.68 -31.79
C PRO A 263 -14.83 5.47 -32.50
N SER A 264 -13.70 5.31 -31.77
CA SER A 264 -12.40 5.01 -32.37
C SER A 264 -12.14 3.54 -32.68
N ILE A 265 -13.01 2.63 -32.22
CA ILE A 265 -12.85 1.17 -32.34
C ILE A 265 -13.92 0.57 -33.26
N GLY A 266 -15.15 1.09 -33.19
CA GLY A 266 -16.30 0.53 -33.89
C GLY A 266 -16.26 0.67 -35.42
N PRO A 267 -17.07 -0.13 -36.15
CA PRO A 267 -17.09 -0.14 -37.62
C PRO A 267 -17.56 1.19 -38.23
N SER A 268 -18.29 2.02 -37.47
CA SER A 268 -18.74 3.34 -37.89
C SER A 268 -17.72 4.46 -37.67
N LYS A 269 -16.48 4.14 -37.26
CA LYS A 269 -15.41 5.12 -36.99
C LYS A 269 -15.23 6.14 -38.10
N HIS A 270 -15.27 5.70 -39.36
CA HIS A 270 -15.05 6.59 -40.49
C HIS A 270 -16.11 7.71 -40.55
N PHE A 271 -17.37 7.44 -40.19
CA PHE A 271 -18.42 8.46 -40.17
C PHE A 271 -18.19 9.48 -39.05
N TYR A 272 -17.69 9.04 -37.89
CA TYR A 272 -17.25 9.93 -36.82
C TYR A 272 -16.10 10.83 -37.27
N ASP A 273 -15.08 10.26 -37.91
CA ASP A 273 -13.90 11.00 -38.36
C ASP A 273 -14.22 12.08 -39.40
N LEU A 274 -15.27 11.91 -40.22
CA LEU A 274 -15.69 12.91 -41.21
C LEU A 274 -16.18 14.22 -40.58
N VAL A 275 -16.74 14.14 -39.36
CA VAL A 275 -17.28 15.29 -38.64
C VAL A 275 -16.47 15.66 -37.41
N ARG A 276 -15.42 14.90 -37.09
CA ARG A 276 -14.53 15.16 -35.95
C ARG A 276 -13.75 16.44 -36.19
N ARG A 277 -13.75 17.35 -35.21
CA ARG A 277 -12.90 18.55 -35.22
C ARG A 277 -11.42 18.15 -35.22
N PRO A 278 -10.52 18.95 -35.81
CA PRO A 278 -9.08 18.63 -35.85
C PRO A 278 -8.48 18.28 -34.48
N GLU A 279 -8.84 19.05 -33.44
CA GLU A 279 -8.40 18.87 -32.05
C GLU A 279 -9.40 18.07 -31.19
N GLY A 280 -10.44 17.50 -31.81
CA GLY A 280 -11.51 16.77 -31.13
C GLY A 280 -11.13 15.31 -30.83
N GLY A 281 -11.62 14.77 -29.71
CA GLY A 281 -11.45 13.35 -29.36
C GLY A 281 -12.64 12.48 -29.80
N TYR A 282 -12.71 11.26 -29.27
CA TYR A 282 -13.76 10.28 -29.58
C TYR A 282 -14.89 10.22 -28.55
N GLY A 283 -14.98 11.21 -27.67
CA GLY A 283 -16.04 11.31 -26.67
C GLY A 283 -15.62 10.81 -25.29
N TYR A 284 -16.59 10.83 -24.40
CA TYR A 284 -16.41 10.58 -22.98
C TYR A 284 -17.11 9.32 -22.47
N LEU A 285 -17.88 8.68 -23.35
CA LEU A 285 -18.70 7.53 -23.07
C LEU A 285 -18.13 6.36 -23.86
N LEU A 286 -17.89 5.25 -23.19
CA LEU A 286 -17.65 3.95 -23.81
C LEU A 286 -18.65 2.95 -23.24
N SER A 287 -18.95 1.93 -24.03
CA SER A 287 -19.84 0.84 -23.67
C SER A 287 -19.10 -0.48 -23.91
N VAL A 288 -19.18 -1.42 -22.97
CA VAL A 288 -18.45 -2.70 -23.05
C VAL A 288 -19.44 -3.86 -22.99
N GLU A 289 -19.23 -4.89 -23.79
CA GLU A 289 -19.95 -6.17 -23.72
C GLU A 289 -18.97 -7.26 -23.30
N PHE A 290 -19.31 -8.02 -22.25
CA PHE A 290 -18.47 -9.11 -21.74
C PHE A 290 -18.82 -10.46 -22.37
N VAL A 291 -17.81 -11.33 -22.52
CA VAL A 291 -18.00 -12.71 -23.01
C VAL A 291 -18.90 -13.51 -22.09
N LYS A 292 -18.78 -13.28 -20.77
CA LYS A 292 -19.58 -13.94 -19.74
C LYS A 292 -20.30 -12.91 -18.86
N PRO A 293 -21.57 -13.14 -18.50
CA PRO A 293 -22.35 -12.32 -17.58
C PRO A 293 -21.73 -12.16 -16.20
N ALA A 294 -21.20 -13.26 -15.66
CA ALA A 294 -20.56 -13.25 -14.35
C ALA A 294 -19.33 -12.33 -14.34
N ALA A 295 -18.63 -12.19 -15.49
CA ALA A 295 -17.54 -11.23 -15.62
C ALA A 295 -18.06 -9.79 -15.60
N ALA A 296 -19.23 -9.54 -16.17
CA ALA A 296 -19.88 -8.23 -16.17
C ALA A 296 -20.33 -7.80 -14.75
N VAL A 297 -20.93 -8.73 -13.99
CA VAL A 297 -21.30 -8.55 -12.58
C VAL A 297 -20.05 -8.30 -11.74
N ALA A 298 -19.05 -9.19 -11.83
CA ALA A 298 -17.81 -9.07 -11.07
C ALA A 298 -17.06 -7.77 -11.42
N PHE A 299 -17.03 -7.39 -12.70
CA PHE A 299 -16.44 -6.13 -13.15
C PHE A 299 -17.17 -4.94 -12.54
N PHE A 300 -18.50 -4.86 -12.67
CA PHE A 300 -19.28 -3.75 -12.13
C PHE A 300 -19.15 -3.63 -10.60
N ASP A 301 -19.21 -4.75 -9.88
CA ASP A 301 -19.08 -4.76 -8.41
C ASP A 301 -17.69 -4.35 -7.95
N ALA A 302 -16.63 -4.77 -8.67
CA ALA A 302 -15.25 -4.44 -8.35
C ALA A 302 -14.84 -3.01 -8.72
N LEU A 303 -15.55 -2.32 -9.62
CA LEU A 303 -15.24 -0.94 -9.97
C LEU A 303 -15.41 -0.03 -8.73
N ARG A 304 -14.32 0.62 -8.30
CA ARG A 304 -14.36 1.66 -7.27
C ARG A 304 -14.60 3.02 -7.92
N VAL A 305 -15.82 3.21 -8.39
CA VAL A 305 -16.28 4.43 -9.06
C VAL A 305 -17.71 4.73 -8.63
N ALA A 306 -18.23 5.92 -8.90
CA ALA A 306 -19.65 6.18 -8.67
C ALA A 306 -20.48 5.23 -9.55
N LYS A 307 -21.54 4.65 -9.00
CA LYS A 307 -22.40 3.71 -9.73
C LYS A 307 -23.84 4.17 -9.65
N GLY A 308 -24.47 4.38 -10.80
CA GLY A 308 -25.81 4.96 -10.83
C GLY A 308 -26.23 5.43 -12.22
N PRO A 309 -27.51 5.79 -12.39
CA PRO A 309 -28.00 6.30 -13.67
C PRO A 309 -27.43 7.69 -13.97
N SER A 310 -27.38 8.07 -15.25
CA SER A 310 -26.76 9.28 -15.82
C SER A 310 -25.40 9.01 -16.50
N LEU A 311 -24.80 10.07 -17.03
CA LEU A 311 -23.52 10.09 -17.76
C LEU A 311 -23.03 11.55 -17.82
N GLY A 312 -21.78 11.75 -18.24
CA GLY A 312 -21.22 13.08 -18.45
C GLY A 312 -20.89 13.79 -17.14
N THR A 313 -20.22 13.15 -16.20
CA THR A 313 -19.88 13.69 -14.87
C THR A 313 -18.39 14.08 -14.72
N ASN A 314 -18.09 14.90 -13.70
CA ASN A 314 -16.73 15.30 -13.31
C ASN A 314 -15.93 14.16 -12.65
N PHE A 315 -16.64 13.15 -12.18
CA PHE A 315 -16.13 11.89 -11.65
C PHE A 315 -16.53 10.74 -12.58
N THR A 316 -15.96 9.56 -12.36
CA THR A 316 -16.37 8.37 -13.10
C THR A 316 -17.70 7.85 -12.59
N LEU A 317 -18.64 7.68 -13.52
CA LEU A 317 -19.91 7.02 -13.30
C LEU A 317 -19.94 5.73 -14.13
N ALA A 318 -20.33 4.62 -13.51
CA ALA A 318 -20.59 3.33 -14.15
C ALA A 318 -22.08 2.97 -14.02
N CYS A 319 -22.66 2.42 -15.09
CA CYS A 319 -24.10 2.12 -15.14
C CYS A 319 -24.35 0.85 -15.97
N PRO A 320 -24.96 -0.23 -15.42
CA PRO A 320 -25.45 -1.37 -16.20
C PRO A 320 -26.68 -0.98 -17.02
N TYR A 321 -26.45 -0.37 -18.18
CA TYR A 321 -27.47 0.30 -18.98
C TYR A 321 -28.70 -0.57 -19.29
N THR A 322 -28.50 -1.86 -19.56
CA THR A 322 -29.55 -2.83 -19.89
C THR A 322 -30.57 -3.01 -18.76
N LEU A 323 -30.14 -2.93 -17.50
CA LEU A 323 -31.02 -2.99 -16.34
C LEU A 323 -31.82 -1.70 -16.14
N PHE A 324 -31.28 -0.55 -16.54
CA PHE A 324 -31.92 0.75 -16.34
C PHE A 324 -32.87 1.17 -17.45
N ALA A 325 -32.52 0.90 -18.71
CA ALA A 325 -33.24 1.43 -19.87
C ALA A 325 -34.34 0.51 -20.42
N HIS A 326 -34.24 -0.82 -20.23
CA HIS A 326 -35.02 -1.79 -21.03
C HIS A 326 -35.62 -2.98 -20.26
N TYR A 327 -35.61 -2.96 -18.92
CA TYR A 327 -36.06 -4.10 -18.08
C TYR A 327 -37.48 -4.63 -18.39
N GLY A 328 -38.40 -3.78 -18.85
CA GLY A 328 -39.78 -4.17 -19.19
C GLY A 328 -40.06 -4.45 -20.69
N GLU A 329 -39.08 -4.26 -21.58
CA GLU A 329 -39.28 -4.27 -23.05
C GLU A 329 -38.33 -5.25 -23.75
N MET A 330 -37.85 -6.25 -22.99
CA MET A 330 -36.68 -7.05 -23.36
C MET A 330 -36.87 -7.89 -24.64
N ASP A 331 -38.12 -8.23 -25.02
CA ASP A 331 -38.43 -8.93 -26.28
C ASP A 331 -38.28 -8.04 -27.53
N MET A 332 -38.56 -6.73 -27.41
CA MET A 332 -38.44 -5.76 -28.50
C MET A 332 -36.97 -5.39 -28.76
N VAL A 333 -36.18 -5.33 -27.69
CA VAL A 333 -34.77 -4.91 -27.68
C VAL A 333 -33.86 -6.01 -28.27
N ALA A 334 -34.26 -7.28 -28.13
CA ALA A 334 -33.61 -8.42 -28.77
C ALA A 334 -33.56 -8.34 -30.31
N ALA A 335 -34.54 -7.68 -30.94
CA ALA A 335 -34.62 -7.51 -32.39
C ALA A 335 -33.64 -6.45 -32.95
N TYR A 336 -33.12 -5.56 -32.10
CA TYR A 336 -32.17 -4.50 -32.47
C TYR A 336 -30.73 -4.81 -32.03
N GLY A 337 -30.33 -6.09 -32.07
CA GLY A 337 -28.94 -6.51 -31.89
C GLY A 337 -28.44 -6.50 -30.44
N VAL A 338 -29.32 -6.26 -29.48
CA VAL A 338 -29.12 -6.59 -28.07
C VAL A 338 -29.59 -8.05 -27.89
N VAL A 339 -28.87 -8.99 -28.50
CA VAL A 339 -29.40 -10.29 -28.96
C VAL A 339 -29.89 -11.26 -27.87
N GLU A 340 -31.03 -11.87 -28.23
CA GLU A 340 -31.65 -13.19 -27.95
C GLU A 340 -31.34 -13.99 -26.67
N HIS A 341 -32.46 -14.43 -26.05
CA HIS A 341 -32.62 -15.43 -25.00
C HIS A 341 -32.61 -14.94 -23.55
N LEU A 342 -33.78 -14.44 -23.12
CA LEU A 342 -34.18 -14.41 -21.71
C LEU A 342 -34.44 -15.83 -21.22
N PRO A 343 -33.71 -16.29 -20.19
CA PRO A 343 -34.12 -15.94 -18.83
C PRO A 343 -32.96 -15.61 -17.89
N SER A 344 -31.88 -15.01 -18.39
CA SER A 344 -30.76 -14.62 -17.52
C SER A 344 -30.16 -13.29 -17.94
N ILE A 345 -29.94 -12.43 -16.95
CA ILE A 345 -29.31 -11.12 -17.00
C ILE A 345 -27.88 -11.30 -17.52
N LYS A 346 -27.62 -11.03 -18.81
CA LYS A 346 -26.41 -11.53 -19.48
C LYS A 346 -25.63 -10.61 -20.42
N THR A 347 -25.95 -9.32 -20.50
CA THR A 347 -25.07 -8.31 -21.12
C THR A 347 -25.14 -7.01 -20.32
N ALA A 348 -24.09 -6.72 -19.55
CA ALA A 348 -23.89 -5.39 -18.98
C ALA A 348 -23.23 -4.52 -20.04
N VAL A 349 -23.95 -3.57 -20.61
CA VAL A 349 -23.29 -2.40 -21.17
C VAL A 349 -22.97 -1.50 -19.99
N VAL A 350 -21.70 -1.48 -19.56
CA VAL A 350 -21.25 -0.51 -18.56
C VAL A 350 -20.84 0.76 -19.29
N GLY A 351 -21.68 1.80 -19.22
CA GLY A 351 -21.30 3.13 -19.64
C GLY A 351 -20.26 3.68 -18.65
N MET A 352 -19.02 3.90 -19.09
CA MET A 352 -17.93 4.38 -18.23
C MET A 352 -17.45 5.76 -18.64
N MET A 353 -17.40 6.69 -17.68
CA MET A 353 -16.78 8.00 -17.78
C MET A 353 -15.34 7.93 -17.26
N ALA A 354 -14.28 8.22 -18.00
CA ALA A 354 -12.93 8.12 -17.42
C ALA A 354 -12.47 9.46 -16.78
N GLY A 355 -12.68 9.63 -15.47
CA GLY A 355 -12.06 10.69 -14.67
C GLY A 355 -10.54 10.48 -14.50
N PRO A 356 -9.78 11.46 -13.94
CA PRO A 356 -8.33 11.34 -13.76
C PRO A 356 -7.89 10.11 -12.95
N THR A 357 -8.77 9.57 -12.10
CA THR A 357 -8.54 8.34 -11.32
C THR A 357 -8.50 7.06 -12.17
N LEU A 358 -9.16 7.03 -13.34
CA LEU A 358 -9.27 5.78 -14.12
C LEU A 358 -7.98 5.33 -14.79
N ALA A 359 -7.01 6.21 -15.07
CA ALA A 359 -5.75 5.73 -15.64
C ALA A 359 -4.97 4.85 -14.65
N GLN A 360 -5.16 5.08 -13.34
CA GLN A 360 -4.63 4.22 -12.27
C GLN A 360 -5.61 3.07 -11.98
N THR A 361 -6.88 3.35 -11.69
CA THR A 361 -7.86 2.31 -11.34
C THR A 361 -8.13 1.31 -12.47
N SER A 362 -8.06 1.71 -13.75
CA SER A 362 -8.25 0.78 -14.88
C SER A 362 -7.00 -0.03 -15.17
N GLN A 363 -5.81 0.49 -14.87
CA GLN A 363 -4.60 -0.33 -14.89
C GLN A 363 -4.62 -1.32 -13.73
N ASP A 364 -5.13 -0.93 -12.56
CA ASP A 364 -5.18 -1.76 -11.34
C ASP A 364 -6.33 -2.78 -11.33
N VAL A 365 -7.43 -2.51 -12.05
CA VAL A 365 -8.59 -3.43 -12.20
C VAL A 365 -8.44 -4.34 -13.42
N LEU A 366 -7.79 -3.89 -14.51
CA LEU A 366 -7.59 -4.71 -15.72
C LEU A 366 -6.28 -5.50 -15.71
N LYS A 367 -5.28 -5.06 -14.95
CA LYS A 367 -4.23 -5.93 -14.42
C LYS A 367 -4.65 -6.26 -12.99
N GLY A 368 -5.49 -7.28 -12.77
CA GLY A 368 -5.74 -7.74 -11.40
C GLY A 368 -4.42 -7.78 -10.65
N LYS A 369 -4.34 -7.14 -9.48
CA LYS A 369 -3.09 -6.73 -8.82
C LYS A 369 -1.94 -7.65 -9.23
N VAL A 370 -1.07 -7.16 -10.11
CA VAL A 370 -0.02 -7.99 -10.71
C VAL A 370 0.85 -8.45 -9.57
N ASN A 371 1.01 -9.77 -9.41
CA ASN A 371 1.94 -10.30 -8.44
C ASN A 371 3.30 -9.61 -8.64
N PRO A 372 3.73 -8.75 -7.69
CA PRO A 372 4.96 -7.99 -7.87
C PRO A 372 6.19 -8.90 -7.76
N LEU A 373 5.99 -10.15 -7.32
CA LEU A 373 6.98 -11.22 -7.24
C LEU A 373 6.99 -12.06 -8.54
N ASP A 374 6.92 -11.40 -9.70
CA ASP A 374 6.90 -12.05 -11.01
C ASP A 374 8.26 -12.65 -11.42
N GLU A 375 8.32 -13.28 -12.60
CA GLU A 375 9.56 -13.87 -13.12
C GLU A 375 10.70 -12.87 -13.37
N SER A 376 10.39 -11.58 -13.59
CA SER A 376 11.40 -10.54 -13.71
C SER A 376 12.00 -10.21 -12.34
N PHE A 377 11.15 -10.12 -11.31
CA PHE A 377 11.55 -9.91 -9.93
C PHE A 377 12.35 -11.11 -9.40
N LYS A 378 11.91 -12.33 -9.69
CA LYS A 378 12.64 -13.56 -9.34
C LYS A 378 14.06 -13.61 -9.88
N LYS A 379 14.28 -13.17 -11.13
CA LYS A 379 15.64 -13.07 -11.71
C LYS A 379 16.50 -12.05 -10.98
N LEU A 380 15.91 -10.93 -10.58
CA LEU A 380 16.60 -9.92 -9.78
C LEU A 380 17.00 -10.48 -8.40
N VAL A 381 16.07 -11.17 -7.72
CA VAL A 381 16.37 -11.84 -6.44
C VAL A 381 17.50 -12.86 -6.64
N GLY A 382 17.42 -13.71 -7.66
CA GLY A 382 18.46 -14.69 -7.97
C GLY A 382 19.85 -14.07 -8.15
N LYS A 383 19.95 -12.98 -8.92
CA LYS A 383 21.21 -12.23 -9.08
C LYS A 383 21.72 -11.69 -7.74
N ALA A 384 20.83 -11.12 -6.92
CA ALA A 384 21.22 -10.58 -5.61
C ALA A 384 21.66 -11.68 -4.63
N LEU A 385 21.00 -12.85 -4.63
CA LEU A 385 21.42 -14.00 -3.81
C LEU A 385 22.81 -14.50 -4.21
N GLU A 386 23.09 -14.58 -5.52
CA GLU A 386 24.41 -14.97 -6.03
C GLU A 386 25.49 -13.95 -5.66
N GLU A 387 25.23 -12.66 -5.88
CA GLU A 387 26.16 -11.56 -5.63
C GLU A 387 26.50 -11.41 -4.14
N TRP A 388 25.50 -11.54 -3.27
CA TRP A 388 25.65 -11.38 -1.83
C TRP A 388 25.85 -12.70 -1.09
N HIS A 389 26.01 -13.81 -1.83
CA HIS A 389 26.19 -15.16 -1.28
C HIS A 389 25.19 -15.50 -0.17
N VAL A 390 23.90 -15.28 -0.46
CA VAL A 390 22.78 -15.61 0.43
C VAL A 390 22.14 -16.91 -0.08
N PRO A 391 22.15 -18.03 0.68
CA PRO A 391 21.58 -19.28 0.22
C PRO A 391 20.09 -19.20 -0.10
N GLY A 392 19.30 -18.53 0.74
CA GLY A 392 17.86 -18.46 0.58
C GLY A 392 17.21 -17.24 1.23
N LEU A 393 16.11 -16.81 0.63
CA LEU A 393 15.31 -15.66 1.03
C LEU A 393 13.83 -15.93 0.76
N SER A 394 12.95 -15.54 1.66
CA SER A 394 11.51 -15.48 1.43
C SER A 394 11.03 -14.04 1.52
N ILE A 395 10.06 -13.68 0.67
CA ILE A 395 9.49 -12.35 0.58
C ILE A 395 7.97 -12.46 0.58
N ALA A 396 7.29 -11.59 1.34
CA ALA A 396 5.85 -11.35 1.21
C ALA A 396 5.54 -9.87 0.98
N VAL A 397 4.52 -9.61 0.15
CA VAL A 397 4.00 -8.28 -0.14
C VAL A 397 2.50 -8.26 0.16
N ILE A 398 2.08 -7.29 0.97
CA ILE A 398 0.68 -7.02 1.28
C ILE A 398 0.27 -5.78 0.48
N GLU A 399 -0.86 -5.87 -0.20
CA GLU A 399 -1.48 -4.73 -0.85
C GLU A 399 -2.99 -4.89 -0.80
N GLY A 400 -3.69 -4.04 -0.05
CA GLY A 400 -5.12 -4.21 0.16
C GLY A 400 -5.44 -5.58 0.79
N ASP A 401 -6.40 -6.30 0.21
CA ASP A 401 -6.73 -7.68 0.58
C ASP A 401 -5.77 -8.76 0.06
N GLU A 402 -4.85 -8.42 -0.85
CA GLU A 402 -3.97 -9.41 -1.46
C GLU A 402 -2.69 -9.60 -0.65
N THR A 403 -2.15 -10.82 -0.72
CA THR A 403 -0.80 -11.11 -0.26
C THR A 403 -0.13 -12.09 -1.19
N TRP A 404 0.96 -11.64 -1.78
CA TRP A 404 1.86 -12.50 -2.54
C TRP A 404 3.04 -12.86 -1.67
N ALA A 405 3.46 -14.12 -1.71
CA ALA A 405 4.64 -14.55 -1.01
C ALA A 405 5.36 -15.62 -1.82
N GLU A 406 6.68 -15.52 -1.87
CA GLU A 406 7.54 -16.44 -2.61
C GLU A 406 8.78 -16.80 -1.80
N GLY A 407 9.32 -17.99 -2.07
CA GLY A 407 10.59 -18.46 -1.55
C GLY A 407 11.62 -18.59 -2.67
N TYR A 408 12.85 -18.17 -2.40
CA TYR A 408 13.96 -18.14 -3.35
C TYR A 408 15.18 -18.83 -2.74
N GLY A 409 15.89 -19.62 -3.54
CA GLY A 409 17.09 -20.33 -3.10
C GLY A 409 16.81 -21.52 -2.17
N SER A 410 17.71 -21.75 -1.22
CA SER A 410 17.75 -22.95 -0.38
C SER A 410 17.67 -22.64 1.11
N ALA A 411 16.69 -23.24 1.78
CA ALA A 411 16.54 -23.24 3.24
C ALA A 411 17.63 -24.08 3.90
N THR A 412 17.97 -25.20 3.26
CA THR A 412 19.18 -25.98 3.53
C THR A 412 19.88 -26.22 2.21
N LEU A 413 21.16 -25.82 2.11
CA LEU A 413 21.97 -25.94 0.90
C LEU A 413 21.82 -27.34 0.25
N ASP A 414 21.67 -27.35 -1.07
CA ASP A 414 21.59 -28.54 -1.94
C ASP A 414 20.51 -29.57 -1.61
N SER A 415 19.56 -29.26 -0.71
CA SER A 415 18.59 -30.24 -0.21
C SER A 415 17.16 -29.70 -0.14
N THR A 416 16.94 -28.56 0.52
CA THR A 416 15.59 -28.04 0.78
C THR A 416 15.44 -26.63 0.20
N PRO A 417 14.51 -26.40 -0.75
CA PRO A 417 14.24 -25.06 -1.26
C PRO A 417 13.56 -24.19 -0.19
N VAL A 418 13.77 -22.87 -0.25
CA VAL A 418 12.95 -21.94 0.55
C VAL A 418 11.53 -21.90 -0.01
N THR A 419 10.54 -21.88 0.87
CA THR A 419 9.13 -21.64 0.55
C THR A 419 8.60 -20.48 1.41
N PRO A 420 7.43 -19.90 1.08
CA PRO A 420 6.80 -18.87 1.91
C PRO A 420 6.51 -19.30 3.36
N SER A 421 6.41 -20.59 3.63
CA SER A 421 6.18 -21.16 4.96
C SER A 421 7.47 -21.59 5.67
N THR A 422 8.64 -21.48 5.03
CA THR A 422 9.92 -21.76 5.67
C THR A 422 10.14 -20.83 6.87
N LEU A 423 10.48 -21.42 8.01
CA LEU A 423 10.74 -20.69 9.24
C LEU A 423 12.16 -20.13 9.25
N PHE A 424 12.29 -18.88 9.69
CA PHE A 424 13.54 -18.17 9.93
C PHE A 424 13.49 -17.52 11.31
N TYR A 425 14.66 -17.25 11.90
CA TYR A 425 14.71 -16.33 13.04
C TYR A 425 14.32 -14.94 12.57
N ALA A 426 13.26 -14.38 13.15
CA ALA A 426 12.80 -13.03 12.85
C ALA A 426 13.70 -11.95 13.49
N GLY A 427 14.59 -12.36 14.42
CA GLY A 427 15.51 -11.50 15.12
C GLY A 427 14.79 -10.34 15.79
N SER A 428 15.40 -9.14 15.74
CA SER A 428 14.92 -7.98 16.49
C SER A 428 13.51 -7.47 16.14
N THR A 429 12.89 -7.92 15.05
CA THR A 429 11.46 -7.69 14.79
C THR A 429 10.55 -8.24 15.92
N THR A 430 11.06 -9.21 16.70
CA THR A 430 10.42 -9.77 17.89
C THR A 430 9.97 -8.71 18.90
N LYS A 431 10.69 -7.58 19.00
CA LYS A 431 10.35 -6.49 19.93
C LYS A 431 8.94 -5.96 19.72
N ALA A 432 8.49 -5.86 18.47
CA ALA A 432 7.13 -5.43 18.14
C ALA A 432 6.08 -6.37 18.73
N PHE A 433 6.33 -7.68 18.73
CA PHE A 433 5.44 -8.67 19.33
C PHE A 433 5.44 -8.58 20.85
N THR A 434 6.61 -8.43 21.48
CA THR A 434 6.71 -8.22 22.93
C THR A 434 5.92 -7.00 23.39
N CYS A 435 6.00 -5.89 22.65
CA CYS A 435 5.20 -4.70 22.89
C CYS A 435 3.70 -4.95 22.70
N ALA A 436 3.31 -5.68 21.65
CA ALA A 436 1.91 -6.02 21.38
C ALA A 436 1.31 -6.91 22.47
N ILE A 437 2.04 -7.91 22.94
CA ILE A 437 1.61 -8.79 24.05
C ILE A 437 1.34 -7.95 25.30
N LEU A 438 2.25 -7.04 25.67
CA LEU A 438 2.05 -6.19 26.83
C LEU A 438 0.86 -5.24 26.66
N ALA A 439 0.67 -4.68 25.46
CA ALA A 439 -0.48 -3.84 25.14
C ALA A 439 -1.80 -4.62 25.26
N MET A 440 -1.85 -5.86 24.76
CA MET A 440 -3.00 -6.76 24.91
C MET A 440 -3.29 -7.07 26.38
N MET A 441 -2.24 -7.24 27.20
CA MET A 441 -2.39 -7.49 28.63
C MET A 441 -2.96 -6.27 29.38
N MET A 442 -2.52 -5.05 29.04
CA MET A 442 -3.03 -3.81 29.65
C MET A 442 -4.49 -3.53 29.30
N GLU A 443 -4.94 -3.90 28.10
CA GLU A 443 -6.33 -3.72 27.65
C GLU A 443 -7.25 -4.90 28.01
N SER A 444 -6.76 -5.93 28.70
CA SER A 444 -7.54 -7.11 29.04
C SER A 444 -8.47 -6.86 30.24
N GLU A 445 -9.77 -7.12 30.06
CA GLU A 445 -10.78 -7.06 31.14
C GLU A 445 -10.80 -8.32 32.04
N ASP A 446 -9.96 -9.34 31.76
CA ASP A 446 -9.95 -10.60 32.52
C ASP A 446 -9.12 -10.49 33.81
N GLU A 447 -9.70 -9.84 34.82
CA GLU A 447 -9.08 -9.62 36.14
C GLU A 447 -8.78 -10.92 36.91
N LYS A 448 -9.39 -12.06 36.51
CA LYS A 448 -9.22 -13.35 37.21
C LYS A 448 -7.86 -14.00 36.98
N ARG A 449 -7.02 -13.43 36.11
CA ARG A 449 -5.79 -14.09 35.64
C ARG A 449 -4.48 -13.72 36.34
N ARG A 450 -4.37 -12.76 37.30
CA ARG A 450 -3.19 -12.60 38.21
C ARG A 450 -3.24 -11.38 39.17
N SER A 451 -2.32 -11.39 40.15
CA SER A 451 -1.97 -10.28 41.06
C SER A 451 -0.56 -9.73 40.76
N PRO A 452 -0.36 -8.39 40.72
CA PRO A 452 -1.40 -7.36 40.80
C PRO A 452 -2.34 -7.42 39.57
N PRO A 453 -3.58 -6.93 39.69
CA PRO A 453 -4.53 -6.95 38.57
C PRO A 453 -3.97 -6.16 37.38
N LEU A 454 -4.06 -6.74 36.18
CA LEU A 454 -3.55 -6.14 34.95
C LEU A 454 -4.18 -4.77 34.63
N SER A 455 -5.40 -4.52 35.15
CA SER A 455 -6.10 -3.22 35.06
C SER A 455 -5.37 -2.06 35.76
N ALA A 456 -4.34 -2.34 36.58
CA ALA A 456 -3.47 -1.33 37.20
C ALA A 456 -2.15 -1.07 36.43
N LEU A 457 -1.85 -1.83 35.38
CA LEU A 457 -0.66 -1.63 34.55
C LEU A 457 -0.94 -0.60 33.46
N GLY A 458 -0.02 0.35 33.31
CA GLY A 458 -0.02 1.30 32.21
C GLY A 458 1.40 1.57 31.72
N TRP A 459 1.51 2.25 30.58
CA TRP A 459 2.80 2.59 29.97
C TRP A 459 3.72 3.40 30.90
N GLN A 460 3.12 4.19 31.80
CA GLN A 460 3.82 5.01 32.78
C GLN A 460 4.10 4.29 34.12
N THR A 461 3.75 3.00 34.24
CA THR A 461 4.05 2.21 35.44
C THR A 461 5.57 2.09 35.60
N PRO A 462 6.14 2.50 36.74
CA PRO A 462 7.56 2.30 37.02
C PRO A 462 7.89 0.81 37.10
N ILE A 463 8.96 0.37 36.43
CA ILE A 463 9.37 -1.05 36.39
C ILE A 463 9.67 -1.56 37.81
N SER A 464 10.31 -0.74 38.63
CA SER A 464 10.62 -1.04 40.02
C SER A 464 9.38 -1.22 40.90
N SER A 465 8.22 -0.67 40.53
CA SER A 465 6.97 -0.96 41.27
C SER A 465 6.47 -2.39 41.08
N LEU A 466 6.95 -3.07 40.03
CA LEU A 466 6.58 -4.44 39.68
C LEU A 466 7.59 -5.46 40.20
N VAL A 467 8.88 -5.14 40.12
CA VAL A 467 9.99 -6.07 40.40
C VAL A 467 11.15 -5.39 41.14
N ARG A 468 10.85 -4.62 42.21
CA ARG A 468 11.84 -3.78 42.94
C ARG A 468 13.11 -4.50 43.37
N ASP A 469 12.98 -5.76 43.79
CA ASP A 469 14.10 -6.56 44.32
C ASP A 469 15.09 -6.94 43.21
N ASP A 470 14.58 -7.13 41.99
CA ASP A 470 15.36 -7.58 40.84
C ASP A 470 15.83 -6.40 39.98
N PHE A 471 14.94 -5.46 39.65
CA PHE A 471 15.24 -4.28 38.83
C PHE A 471 15.81 -3.15 39.69
N VAL A 472 17.14 -3.11 39.76
CA VAL A 472 17.92 -2.07 40.41
C VAL A 472 19.02 -1.63 39.46
N LEU A 473 19.22 -0.33 39.33
CA LEU A 473 20.23 0.27 38.46
C LEU A 473 21.27 0.99 39.31
N GLN A 474 22.40 1.38 38.71
CA GLN A 474 23.43 2.16 39.40
C GLN A 474 22.90 3.50 39.91
N ASP A 475 21.98 4.12 39.17
CA ASP A 475 21.31 5.35 39.54
C ASP A 475 19.97 5.06 40.25
N GLU A 476 19.82 5.62 41.45
CA GLU A 476 18.64 5.42 42.28
C GLU A 476 17.41 6.12 41.68
N TRP A 477 17.61 7.27 41.04
CA TRP A 477 16.53 7.99 40.37
C TRP A 477 15.98 7.17 39.19
N ALA A 478 16.84 6.68 38.30
CA ALA A 478 16.47 5.84 37.17
C ALA A 478 15.77 4.55 37.65
N THR A 479 16.28 3.93 38.72
CA THR A 479 15.61 2.77 39.35
C THR A 479 14.17 3.08 39.72
N ALA A 480 13.92 4.24 40.34
CA ALA A 480 12.59 4.62 40.82
C ALA A 480 11.64 5.13 39.73
N HIS A 481 12.16 5.65 38.60
CA HIS A 481 11.37 6.42 37.64
C HIS A 481 11.30 5.86 36.21
N LEU A 482 12.13 4.87 35.84
CA LEU A 482 12.03 4.24 34.53
C LEU A 482 10.76 3.41 34.42
N THR A 483 10.02 3.64 33.33
CA THR A 483 8.71 3.06 33.07
C THR A 483 8.77 1.93 32.04
N LEU A 484 7.69 1.15 31.93
CA LEU A 484 7.53 0.15 30.87
C LEU A 484 7.66 0.78 29.47
N GLU A 485 7.15 2.00 29.29
CA GLU A 485 7.34 2.76 28.04
C GLU A 485 8.80 3.11 27.77
N ASP A 486 9.54 3.56 28.79
CA ASP A 486 10.94 3.93 28.62
C ASP A 486 11.76 2.72 28.17
N ALA A 487 11.53 1.54 28.78
CA ALA A 487 12.13 0.27 28.40
C ALA A 487 11.80 -0.11 26.94
N LEU A 488 10.52 -0.08 26.57
CA LEU A 488 10.04 -0.56 25.28
C LEU A 488 10.14 0.47 24.14
N SER A 489 10.73 1.64 24.39
CA SER A 489 11.03 2.65 23.36
C SER A 489 12.49 3.10 23.34
N HIS A 490 13.39 2.38 24.01
CA HIS A 490 14.83 2.66 24.10
C HIS A 490 15.14 4.05 24.67
N ARG A 491 14.49 4.40 25.77
CA ARG A 491 14.63 5.71 26.46
C ARG A 491 15.21 5.57 27.86
N THR A 492 15.76 4.41 28.19
CA THR A 492 16.32 4.14 29.52
C THR A 492 17.72 4.72 29.73
N GLY A 493 18.43 5.06 28.64
CA GLY A 493 19.83 5.45 28.69
C GLY A 493 20.83 4.29 28.64
N PHE A 494 20.33 3.05 28.70
CA PHE A 494 21.15 1.84 28.60
C PHE A 494 21.42 1.46 27.15
N PRO A 495 22.67 1.15 26.79
CA PRO A 495 23.00 0.60 25.48
C PRO A 495 22.76 -0.92 25.44
N ARG A 496 23.25 -1.56 24.39
CA ARG A 496 23.01 -2.98 24.08
C ARG A 496 23.39 -3.92 25.23
N HIS A 497 24.66 -3.90 25.62
CA HIS A 497 25.28 -4.85 26.55
C HIS A 497 25.04 -6.33 26.19
N ASP A 498 24.86 -6.67 24.91
CA ASP A 498 24.45 -8.01 24.47
C ASP A 498 25.41 -9.12 24.97
N ARG A 499 26.69 -8.75 25.14
CA ARG A 499 27.80 -9.58 25.66
C ARG A 499 27.74 -9.86 27.17
N ALA A 500 26.78 -9.28 27.89
CA ALA A 500 26.58 -9.50 29.31
C ALA A 500 25.51 -10.58 29.61
N LEU A 501 24.87 -11.15 28.59
CA LEU A 501 23.83 -12.16 28.75
C LEU A 501 24.46 -13.55 28.92
N ALA A 502 24.92 -13.83 30.14
CA ALA A 502 25.55 -15.10 30.50
C ALA A 502 24.55 -16.25 30.50
N LEU A 503 25.01 -17.47 30.19
CA LEU A 503 24.20 -18.68 30.27
C LEU A 503 24.09 -19.23 31.69
N HIS A 504 25.03 -18.85 32.57
CA HIS A 504 25.09 -19.30 33.96
C HIS A 504 25.45 -18.15 34.92
N TYR A 505 24.91 -18.23 36.14
CA TYR A 505 25.08 -17.24 37.22
C TYR A 505 25.31 -17.94 38.57
N GLY A 506 25.64 -17.14 39.59
CA GLY A 506 25.89 -17.63 40.94
C GLY A 506 27.28 -18.25 41.11
N ASP A 507 27.61 -18.59 42.35
CA ASP A 507 28.83 -19.32 42.71
C ASP A 507 28.66 -20.84 42.50
N ASP A 508 27.41 -21.31 42.42
CA ASP A 508 27.00 -22.68 42.15
C ASP A 508 26.80 -22.97 40.65
N ASP A 509 27.07 -21.98 39.78
CA ASP A 509 27.01 -22.08 38.32
C ASP A 509 25.65 -22.54 37.77
N HIS A 510 24.56 -22.04 38.37
CA HIS A 510 23.21 -22.41 37.96
C HIS A 510 22.85 -21.79 36.58
N PRO A 511 21.98 -22.44 35.78
CA PRO A 511 21.49 -21.86 34.53
C PRO A 511 20.82 -20.51 34.74
N ALA A 512 21.03 -19.58 33.81
CA ALA A 512 20.53 -18.23 33.90
C ALA A 512 19.00 -18.16 33.91
N THR A 513 18.46 -17.30 34.77
CA THR A 513 17.03 -16.96 34.82
C THR A 513 16.78 -15.51 34.41
N MET A 514 15.53 -15.17 34.10
CA MET A 514 15.13 -13.79 33.82
C MET A 514 15.47 -12.83 34.97
N ARG A 515 15.46 -13.32 36.21
CA ARG A 515 15.83 -12.52 37.38
C ARG A 515 17.32 -12.20 37.39
N ASP A 516 18.16 -13.12 36.95
CA ASP A 516 19.62 -12.89 36.92
C ASP A 516 19.98 -11.82 35.89
N PHE A 517 19.35 -11.86 34.71
CA PHE A 517 19.49 -10.79 33.71
C PHE A 517 18.96 -9.45 34.22
N ALA A 518 17.79 -9.42 34.87
CA ALA A 518 17.27 -8.18 35.45
C ALA A 518 18.20 -7.62 36.54
N ARG A 519 18.78 -8.50 37.38
CA ARG A 519 19.71 -8.11 38.45
C ARG A 519 21.05 -7.65 37.92
N SER A 520 21.55 -8.21 36.82
CA SER A 520 22.85 -7.86 36.26
C SER A 520 22.92 -6.39 35.78
N LEU A 521 21.78 -5.79 35.42
CA LEU A 521 21.65 -4.38 35.04
C LEU A 521 22.26 -3.40 36.06
N ARG A 522 22.27 -3.74 37.36
CA ARG A 522 22.89 -2.90 38.41
C ARG A 522 24.39 -2.73 38.27
N HIS A 523 25.03 -3.57 37.46
CA HIS A 523 26.46 -3.55 37.20
C HIS A 523 26.80 -3.02 35.81
N LEU A 524 25.80 -2.59 35.04
CA LEU A 524 25.98 -2.09 33.68
C LEU A 524 25.87 -0.56 33.65
N PRO A 525 26.80 0.14 32.97
CA PRO A 525 26.76 1.60 32.87
C PRO A 525 25.70 2.07 31.85
N ALA A 526 24.91 3.07 32.22
CA ALA A 526 24.15 3.85 31.24
C ALA A 526 25.09 4.82 30.49
N VAL A 527 24.81 5.09 29.22
CA VAL A 527 25.60 6.02 28.37
C VAL A 527 24.92 7.36 28.13
N ALA A 528 23.66 7.47 28.54
CA ALA A 528 22.88 8.71 28.49
C ALA A 528 21.94 8.79 29.69
N GLU A 529 21.56 10.00 30.05
CA GLU A 529 20.45 10.20 30.98
C GLU A 529 19.14 9.67 30.37
N PRO A 530 18.22 9.13 31.20
CA PRO A 530 16.90 8.68 30.73
C PRO A 530 16.19 9.73 29.86
N ARG A 531 15.61 9.27 28.75
CA ARG A 531 14.81 10.07 27.79
C ARG A 531 15.57 11.15 27.02
N VAL A 532 16.89 11.24 27.15
CA VAL A 532 17.72 12.24 26.45
C VAL A 532 18.21 11.75 25.08
N ALA A 533 18.60 10.48 24.98
CA ALA A 533 19.08 9.86 23.74
C ALA A 533 18.40 8.51 23.49
N TRP A 534 18.54 7.99 22.27
CA TRP A 534 18.03 6.68 21.86
C TRP A 534 19.17 5.65 21.78
N PRO A 535 19.62 5.06 22.90
CA PRO A 535 20.51 3.92 22.88
C PRO A 535 19.71 2.63 22.74
N TYR A 536 19.91 1.91 21.64
CA TYR A 536 19.24 0.63 21.41
C TYR A 536 19.64 -0.41 22.47
N CYS A 537 18.67 -1.06 23.11
CA CYS A 537 18.90 -1.98 24.23
C CYS A 537 18.08 -3.27 24.10
N ASN A 538 18.73 -4.42 23.98
CA ASN A 538 18.05 -5.73 24.01
C ASN A 538 17.66 -6.15 25.42
N TYR A 539 18.42 -5.71 26.44
CA TYR A 539 18.22 -6.02 27.85
C TYR A 539 16.84 -5.63 28.41
N MET A 540 16.15 -4.70 27.76
CA MET A 540 14.79 -4.29 28.14
C MET A 540 13.71 -5.23 27.60
N TYR A 541 14.09 -6.27 26.85
CA TYR A 541 13.22 -7.21 26.15
C TYR A 541 13.63 -8.67 26.44
N LEU A 542 13.51 -9.10 27.69
CA LEU A 542 14.12 -10.39 28.11
C LEU A 542 13.32 -11.63 27.72
N SER A 543 11.97 -11.57 27.75
CA SER A 543 11.14 -12.79 27.66
C SER A 543 9.99 -12.70 26.66
N THR A 544 9.77 -13.80 25.94
CA THR A 544 8.52 -14.16 25.24
C THR A 544 8.19 -15.63 25.47
N TYR A 545 7.04 -16.11 24.99
CA TYR A 545 6.58 -17.49 25.21
C TYR A 545 7.09 -18.51 24.17
N PHE A 546 7.63 -18.04 23.04
CA PHE A 546 8.08 -18.88 21.94
C PHE A 546 9.51 -19.38 22.12
N SER A 547 9.76 -20.65 21.79
CA SER A 547 11.07 -21.29 21.89
C SER A 547 11.55 -21.91 20.57
N LEU A 548 12.85 -22.19 20.48
CA LEU A 548 13.44 -22.92 19.35
C LEU A 548 12.91 -24.35 19.30
N GLU A 549 12.72 -24.97 20.45
CA GLU A 549 12.18 -26.33 20.57
C GLU A 549 10.78 -26.43 19.99
N ASP A 550 9.92 -25.43 20.24
CA ASP A 550 8.57 -25.37 19.65
C ASP A 550 8.64 -25.26 18.12
N ALA A 551 9.54 -24.42 17.59
CA ALA A 551 9.72 -24.25 16.15
C ALA A 551 10.27 -25.54 15.48
N GLN A 552 11.19 -26.25 16.13
CA GLN A 552 11.73 -27.52 15.64
C GLN A 552 10.73 -28.68 15.72
N ALA A 553 9.80 -28.64 16.69
CA ALA A 553 8.71 -29.59 16.81
C ALA A 553 7.55 -29.30 15.84
N GLY A 554 7.52 -28.10 15.24
CA GLY A 554 6.54 -27.68 14.25
C GLY A 554 6.61 -28.48 12.95
N PRO A 555 5.52 -28.50 12.16
CA PRO A 555 5.47 -29.20 10.88
C PRO A 555 6.20 -28.49 9.73
N GLU A 556 6.56 -27.22 9.87
CA GLU A 556 7.25 -26.42 8.85
C GLU A 556 8.77 -26.59 8.85
N ASP A 557 9.40 -26.42 7.68
CA ASP A 557 10.86 -26.47 7.54
C ASP A 557 11.53 -25.26 8.20
N LEU A 558 12.43 -25.49 9.15
CA LEU A 558 13.30 -24.47 9.73
C LEU A 558 14.60 -24.32 8.90
N ALA A 559 14.82 -23.14 8.35
CA ALA A 559 16.01 -22.86 7.53
C ALA A 559 17.29 -23.00 8.36
N SER A 560 18.27 -23.74 7.82
CA SER A 560 19.62 -23.76 8.37
C SER A 560 20.29 -22.39 8.17
N GLY A 561 21.07 -21.95 9.15
CA GLY A 561 21.82 -20.70 9.08
C GLY A 561 23.19 -20.87 8.44
N TYR A 562 23.63 -19.88 7.68
CA TYR A 562 24.92 -19.89 6.98
C TYR A 562 25.68 -18.57 7.09
N PHE A 563 26.99 -18.66 6.89
CA PHE A 563 27.86 -17.53 6.56
C PHE A 563 28.63 -17.85 5.27
N TRP A 564 29.10 -16.81 4.59
CA TRP A 564 30.08 -16.92 3.50
C TRP A 564 31.42 -16.37 3.96
N ASP A 565 32.51 -17.09 3.71
CA ASP A 565 33.86 -16.64 4.07
C ASP A 565 34.41 -15.65 3.02
N TYR A 566 34.12 -14.36 3.23
CA TYR A 566 34.62 -13.28 2.36
C TYR A 566 36.13 -13.06 2.47
N ARG A 567 36.80 -13.56 3.51
CA ARG A 567 38.21 -13.26 3.80
C ARG A 567 39.17 -14.33 3.30
N ASN A 568 38.78 -15.61 3.33
CA ASN A 568 39.68 -16.74 3.06
C ASN A 568 39.40 -17.49 1.76
N GLY A 569 38.94 -16.78 0.72
CA GLY A 569 38.79 -17.35 -0.63
C GLY A 569 37.42 -17.96 -0.94
N GLY A 570 36.40 -17.68 -0.13
CA GLY A 570 35.01 -18.06 -0.37
C GLY A 570 34.64 -19.45 0.16
N GLY A 571 33.34 -19.66 0.35
CA GLY A 571 32.77 -20.92 0.82
C GLY A 571 31.71 -20.72 1.89
N TYR A 572 30.70 -21.59 1.89
CA TYR A 572 29.65 -21.59 2.90
C TYR A 572 30.07 -22.37 4.14
N GLY A 573 29.90 -21.75 5.30
CA GLY A 573 29.92 -22.43 6.59
C GLY A 573 28.55 -22.43 7.24
N ARG A 574 28.21 -23.50 7.96
CA ARG A 574 26.95 -23.62 8.68
C ARG A 574 27.06 -23.01 10.07
N VAL A 575 26.05 -22.25 10.46
CA VAL A 575 25.91 -21.67 11.80
C VAL A 575 24.89 -22.51 12.58
N PRO A 576 25.23 -22.98 13.80
CA PRO A 576 24.28 -23.68 14.66
C PRO A 576 23.08 -22.79 15.03
N PHE A 577 21.95 -23.42 15.34
CA PHE A 577 20.83 -22.68 15.91
C PHE A 577 21.19 -22.08 17.27
N MET A 578 20.67 -20.88 17.53
CA MET A 578 21.01 -20.08 18.70
C MET A 578 19.94 -20.27 19.78
N GLY A 579 20.35 -20.64 20.99
CA GLY A 579 19.46 -20.67 22.16
C GLY A 579 19.24 -19.25 22.69
N LEU A 580 17.98 -18.81 22.76
CA LEU A 580 17.63 -17.41 23.08
C LEU A 580 16.90 -17.22 24.39
N ALA A 581 17.02 -18.17 25.32
CA ALA A 581 16.31 -18.10 26.61
C ALA A 581 16.47 -16.72 27.29
N GLY A 582 17.69 -16.15 27.31
CA GLY A 582 17.97 -14.85 27.94
C GLY A 582 17.68 -13.59 27.11
N ALA A 583 17.26 -13.72 25.86
CA ALA A 583 16.94 -12.61 24.96
C ALA A 583 15.69 -12.89 24.10
N SER A 584 14.82 -13.78 24.58
CA SER A 584 13.71 -14.32 23.78
C SER A 584 12.71 -13.23 23.42
N GLY A 585 12.46 -12.28 24.32
CA GLY A 585 11.62 -11.09 24.03
C GLY A 585 12.25 -10.09 23.06
N ALA A 586 13.57 -10.15 22.85
CA ALA A 586 14.31 -9.23 22.01
C ALA A 586 14.50 -9.76 20.60
N GLY A 587 14.60 -11.09 20.43
CA GLY A 587 14.95 -11.72 19.16
C GLY A 587 14.46 -13.15 18.94
N GLY A 588 13.66 -13.70 19.86
CA GLY A 588 13.34 -15.13 19.93
C GLY A 588 12.23 -15.64 19.02
N ILE A 589 11.51 -14.78 18.29
CA ILE A 589 10.47 -15.26 17.37
C ILE A 589 11.12 -15.93 16.16
N ILE A 590 10.69 -17.16 15.93
CA ILE A 590 10.96 -17.94 14.72
C ILE A 590 9.63 -18.06 13.99
N SER A 591 9.59 -17.59 12.74
CA SER A 591 8.35 -17.45 11.96
C SER A 591 8.67 -17.47 10.47
N ASN A 592 7.62 -17.43 9.65
CA ASN A 592 7.70 -17.28 8.20
C ASN A 592 7.06 -15.95 7.75
N VAL A 593 7.23 -15.61 6.47
CA VAL A 593 6.71 -14.35 5.90
C VAL A 593 5.18 -14.31 5.80
N LEU A 594 4.50 -15.46 5.72
CA LEU A 594 3.03 -15.54 5.68
C LEU A 594 2.42 -15.16 7.03
N ASP A 595 2.99 -15.66 8.13
CA ASP A 595 2.54 -15.34 9.49
C ASP A 595 2.85 -13.89 9.84
N CYS A 596 4.04 -13.40 9.47
CA CYS A 596 4.36 -11.99 9.58
C CYS A 596 3.43 -11.12 8.73
N ALA A 597 3.01 -11.57 7.54
CA ALA A 597 2.05 -10.82 6.73
C ALA A 597 0.68 -10.70 7.40
N ARG A 598 0.19 -11.76 8.07
CA ARG A 598 -1.04 -11.71 8.89
C ARG A 598 -0.89 -10.72 10.04
N TRP A 599 0.24 -10.75 10.73
CA TRP A 599 0.56 -9.81 11.80
C TRP A 599 0.55 -8.36 11.31
N VAL A 600 1.28 -8.06 10.23
CA VAL A 600 1.32 -6.71 9.63
C VAL A 600 -0.06 -6.26 9.17
N ARG A 601 -0.88 -7.15 8.59
CA ARG A 601 -2.25 -6.81 8.18
C ARG A 601 -3.12 -6.40 9.37
N SER A 602 -3.00 -7.09 10.51
CA SER A 602 -3.70 -6.69 11.74
C SER A 602 -3.31 -5.27 12.18
N LEU A 603 -2.04 -4.88 12.01
CA LEU A 603 -1.54 -3.54 12.33
C LEU A 603 -2.01 -2.45 11.35
N LEU A 604 -2.09 -2.79 10.06
CA LEU A 604 -2.61 -1.93 9.00
C LEU A 604 -4.09 -1.62 9.22
N ARG A 605 -4.88 -2.65 9.55
CA ARG A 605 -6.34 -2.55 9.69
C ARG A 605 -6.83 -2.21 11.10
N GLU A 606 -5.93 -2.25 12.08
CA GLU A 606 -6.26 -2.11 13.51
C GLU A 606 -7.29 -3.14 13.97
N GLU A 607 -7.11 -4.37 13.47
CA GLU A 607 -7.94 -5.52 13.75
C GLU A 607 -7.22 -6.47 14.72
N GLY A 608 -8.00 -7.37 15.35
CA GLY A 608 -7.48 -8.34 16.31
C GLY A 608 -6.29 -9.15 15.75
N PRO A 609 -5.40 -9.67 16.62
CA PRO A 609 -5.64 -9.93 18.05
C PRO A 609 -5.36 -8.75 18.99
N VAL A 610 -4.70 -7.69 18.53
CA VAL A 610 -4.48 -6.49 19.35
C VAL A 610 -5.78 -5.68 19.41
N PRO A 611 -6.26 -5.26 20.59
CA PRO A 611 -7.43 -4.41 20.69
C PRO A 611 -7.24 -3.09 19.95
N LYS A 612 -8.28 -2.59 19.28
CA LYS A 612 -8.23 -1.33 18.52
C LYS A 612 -7.64 -0.16 19.32
N ALA A 613 -7.98 -0.04 20.60
CA ALA A 613 -7.45 0.98 21.50
C ALA A 613 -5.92 0.91 21.68
N ALA A 614 -5.33 -0.28 21.65
CA ALA A 614 -3.88 -0.50 21.83
C ALA A 614 -3.04 -0.17 20.59
N HIS A 615 -3.63 -0.18 19.37
CA HIS A 615 -2.87 0.11 18.14
C HIS A 615 -2.25 1.52 18.15
N ALA A 616 -2.94 2.50 18.72
CA ALA A 616 -2.41 3.86 18.85
C ALA A 616 -1.14 3.89 19.71
N ALA A 617 -1.10 3.14 20.82
CA ALA A 617 0.06 3.09 21.69
C ALA A 617 1.29 2.49 21.00
N LEU A 618 1.10 1.41 20.22
CA LEU A 618 2.16 0.73 19.46
C LEU A 618 2.77 1.62 18.38
N LYS A 619 1.95 2.48 17.76
CA LYS A 619 2.32 3.30 16.60
C LYS A 619 2.73 4.73 16.95
N THR A 620 2.53 5.20 18.18
CA THR A 620 2.88 6.56 18.59
C THR A 620 4.40 6.71 18.81
N PRO A 621 5.10 7.60 18.07
CA PRO A 621 6.52 7.86 18.27
C PRO A 621 6.82 8.40 19.68
N ARG A 622 7.88 7.89 20.32
CA ARG A 622 8.29 8.23 21.70
C ARG A 622 9.68 8.84 21.82
N MET A 623 10.58 8.51 20.89
CA MET A 623 11.96 8.98 20.91
C MET A 623 12.46 9.31 19.52
N VAL A 624 13.14 10.44 19.35
CA VAL A 624 13.79 10.78 18.09
C VAL A 624 15.07 9.96 17.97
N MET A 625 15.27 9.35 16.80
CA MET A 625 16.47 8.54 16.52
C MET A 625 17.63 9.44 16.05
N PRO A 626 18.88 8.98 16.12
CA PRO A 626 20.04 9.73 15.65
C PRO A 626 19.89 10.19 14.19
N PRO A 627 20.48 11.34 13.79
CA PRO A 627 20.33 11.90 12.45
C PRO A 627 20.68 10.92 11.31
N ASP A 628 21.65 10.04 11.51
CA ASP A 628 22.08 9.05 10.52
C ASP A 628 21.00 8.01 10.19
N SER A 629 20.02 7.81 11.08
CA SER A 629 18.86 6.95 10.83
C SER A 629 17.93 7.52 9.76
N ARG A 630 18.01 8.82 9.44
CA ARG A 630 17.15 9.46 8.43
C ARG A 630 17.43 9.02 6.99
N LYS A 631 18.57 8.38 6.68
CA LYS A 631 19.00 8.09 5.30
C LYS A 631 17.86 7.50 4.46
N GLY A 632 17.52 8.17 3.35
CA GLY A 632 16.44 7.79 2.44
C GLY A 632 15.04 8.25 2.83
N PHE A 633 14.79 8.73 4.05
CA PHE A 633 13.49 9.20 4.54
C PHE A 633 13.34 10.73 4.47
N ASP A 634 12.10 11.20 4.36
CA ASP A 634 11.76 12.62 4.19
C ASP A 634 12.07 13.45 5.44
N ALA A 635 11.90 12.84 6.63
CA ALA A 635 12.00 13.48 7.93
C ALA A 635 12.85 12.66 8.91
N PRO A 636 13.36 13.26 10.01
CA PRO A 636 14.03 12.50 11.07
C PRO A 636 13.18 11.32 11.54
N MET A 637 13.81 10.15 11.66
CA MET A 637 13.13 8.98 12.17
C MET A 637 12.91 9.09 13.68
N ALA A 638 11.87 8.41 14.15
CA ALA A 638 11.57 8.25 15.55
C ALA A 638 11.31 6.77 15.86
N TYR A 639 11.29 6.42 17.14
CA TYR A 639 11.01 5.07 17.61
C TYR A 639 9.74 5.09 18.46
N ALA A 640 8.81 4.20 18.14
CA ALA A 640 7.59 3.91 18.90
C ALA A 640 7.79 2.67 19.78
N LEU A 641 6.74 1.91 20.10
CA LEU A 641 6.88 0.67 20.87
C LEU A 641 7.23 -0.49 19.93
N GLY A 642 8.52 -0.80 19.83
CA GLY A 642 9.02 -1.87 18.97
C GLY A 642 8.99 -1.57 17.46
N TRP A 643 8.83 -0.31 17.06
CA TRP A 643 8.78 0.13 15.66
C TRP A 643 9.61 1.38 15.43
N MET A 644 10.43 1.40 14.37
CA MET A 644 10.94 2.65 13.80
C MET A 644 9.84 3.29 12.96
N VAL A 645 9.71 4.61 13.04
CA VAL A 645 8.67 5.40 12.38
C VAL A 645 9.32 6.53 11.60
N GLY A 646 8.92 6.67 10.34
CA GLY A 646 9.40 7.71 9.46
C GLY A 646 8.35 8.15 8.44
N THR A 647 8.79 8.93 7.47
CA THR A 647 7.99 9.34 6.31
C THR A 647 8.83 9.12 5.06
N TYR A 648 8.24 8.54 4.02
CA TYR A 648 8.89 8.32 2.74
C TYR A 648 7.95 8.74 1.61
N LYS A 649 8.39 9.70 0.78
CA LYS A 649 7.61 10.32 -0.29
C LYS A 649 6.20 10.76 0.16
N GLY A 650 6.11 11.34 1.36
CA GLY A 650 4.86 11.85 1.94
C GLY A 650 4.00 10.79 2.64
N HIS A 651 4.40 9.52 2.63
CA HIS A 651 3.67 8.43 3.29
C HIS A 651 4.35 8.02 4.59
N ARG A 652 3.55 7.80 5.64
CA ARG A 652 4.08 7.31 6.91
C ARG A 652 4.46 5.85 6.79
N VAL A 653 5.65 5.52 7.29
CA VAL A 653 6.22 4.17 7.25
C VAL A 653 6.61 3.72 8.64
N TYR A 654 6.24 2.49 8.95
CA TYR A 654 6.70 1.77 10.12
C TYR A 654 7.60 0.64 9.67
N THR A 655 8.75 0.50 10.32
CA THR A 655 9.71 -0.53 9.97
C THR A 655 10.44 -1.08 11.18
N HIS A 656 10.85 -2.34 11.10
CA HIS A 656 11.81 -2.91 12.02
C HIS A 656 12.68 -3.93 11.28
N GLY A 657 14.00 -3.82 11.43
CA GLY A 657 14.95 -4.83 11.00
C GLY A 657 15.25 -5.84 12.11
N GLY A 658 15.56 -7.06 11.74
CA GLY A 658 15.97 -8.14 12.62
C GLY A 658 17.19 -8.82 12.06
N GLY A 659 18.18 -9.05 12.90
CA GLY A 659 19.35 -9.86 12.56
C GLY A 659 19.65 -10.84 13.68
N MET A 660 20.13 -12.02 13.29
CA MET A 660 20.74 -13.03 14.16
C MET A 660 22.02 -13.56 13.51
N GLU A 661 22.77 -14.40 14.24
CA GLU A 661 24.10 -14.91 13.81
C GLU A 661 24.11 -15.52 12.40
N ALA A 662 22.94 -15.94 11.88
CA ALA A 662 22.81 -16.44 10.53
C ALA A 662 21.45 -16.17 9.89
N TYR A 663 20.80 -15.07 10.27
CA TYR A 663 19.48 -14.73 9.73
C TYR A 663 19.30 -13.22 9.63
N GLY A 664 18.52 -12.80 8.63
CA GLY A 664 18.08 -11.43 8.46
C GLY A 664 16.58 -11.38 8.18
N ALA A 665 15.88 -10.46 8.82
CA ALA A 665 14.48 -10.17 8.58
C ALA A 665 14.24 -8.67 8.50
N ASP A 666 13.35 -8.22 7.63
CA ASP A 666 12.91 -6.83 7.58
C ASP A 666 11.41 -6.77 7.38
N VAL A 667 10.77 -5.82 8.08
CA VAL A 667 9.34 -5.55 7.97
C VAL A 667 9.14 -4.07 7.68
N PHE A 668 8.33 -3.77 6.68
CA PHE A 668 7.90 -2.42 6.32
C PHE A 668 6.38 -2.40 6.15
N PHE A 669 5.71 -1.37 6.66
CA PHE A 669 4.30 -1.15 6.35
C PHE A 669 3.90 0.32 6.34
N PHE A 670 2.94 0.63 5.47
CA PHE A 670 2.44 1.96 5.15
C PHE A 670 0.92 1.97 5.34
N PRO A 671 0.43 2.39 6.52
CA PRO A 671 -1.00 2.36 6.82
C PRO A 671 -1.84 3.15 5.81
N ASP A 672 -1.34 4.30 5.36
CA ASP A 672 -2.06 5.19 4.46
C ASP A 672 -2.17 4.62 3.02
N LEU A 673 -1.45 3.53 2.73
CA LEU A 673 -1.45 2.83 1.43
C LEU A 673 -2.04 1.41 1.51
N ASP A 674 -2.40 0.94 2.71
CA ASP A 674 -2.69 -0.47 3.01
C ASP A 674 -1.65 -1.43 2.36
N TYR A 675 -0.37 -1.10 2.57
CA TYR A 675 0.76 -1.77 1.90
C TYR A 675 1.83 -2.21 2.91
N GLY A 676 2.46 -3.36 2.66
CA GLY A 676 3.58 -3.83 3.47
C GLY A 676 4.48 -4.81 2.74
N VAL A 677 5.74 -4.89 3.18
CA VAL A 677 6.74 -5.83 2.64
C VAL A 677 7.48 -6.49 3.79
N ILE A 678 7.63 -7.81 3.71
CA ILE A 678 8.35 -8.62 4.68
C ILE A 678 9.40 -9.43 3.93
N THR A 679 10.63 -9.46 4.44
CA THR A 679 11.70 -10.31 3.91
C THR A 679 12.36 -11.10 5.02
N MET A 680 12.74 -12.35 4.78
CA MET A 680 13.45 -13.21 5.72
C MET A 680 14.48 -14.09 5.00
N GLY A 681 15.71 -14.18 5.49
CA GLY A 681 16.79 -14.95 4.88
C GLY A 681 17.72 -15.59 5.90
N ASN A 682 18.62 -16.46 5.42
CA ASN A 682 19.43 -17.36 6.25
C ASN A 682 20.95 -17.07 6.23
N THR A 683 21.30 -15.78 6.22
CA THR A 683 22.65 -15.28 6.54
C THR A 683 22.59 -14.05 7.45
N ALA A 684 23.62 -13.85 8.26
CA ALA A 684 23.78 -12.60 9.01
C ALA A 684 24.13 -11.46 8.05
N ILE A 685 23.50 -10.30 8.25
CA ILE A 685 23.78 -9.02 7.56
C ILE A 685 23.42 -9.05 6.06
N THR A 686 23.96 -9.98 5.27
CA THR A 686 23.74 -10.02 3.81
C THR A 686 22.30 -10.37 3.44
N SER A 687 21.60 -11.17 4.24
CA SER A 687 20.15 -11.39 4.07
C SER A 687 19.33 -10.11 4.26
N ASN A 688 19.69 -9.25 5.24
CA ASN A 688 19.04 -7.95 5.39
C ASN A 688 19.39 -7.02 4.23
N MET A 689 20.63 -7.05 3.72
CA MET A 689 21.03 -6.25 2.56
C MET A 689 20.19 -6.62 1.33
N VAL A 690 20.12 -7.91 0.98
CA VAL A 690 19.27 -8.38 -0.12
C VAL A 690 17.80 -8.07 0.16
N GLY A 691 17.32 -8.34 1.37
CA GLY A 691 15.94 -8.06 1.79
C GLY A 691 15.54 -6.59 1.62
N GLN A 692 16.37 -5.67 2.08
CA GLN A 692 16.13 -4.23 1.96
C GLN A 692 16.22 -3.74 0.51
N LEU A 693 17.14 -4.26 -0.31
CA LEU A 693 17.19 -3.93 -1.73
C LEU A 693 15.89 -4.32 -2.44
N MET A 694 15.39 -5.52 -2.14
CA MET A 694 14.14 -6.03 -2.71
C MET A 694 12.94 -5.24 -2.18
N ALA A 695 12.88 -4.98 -0.88
CA ALA A 695 11.80 -4.22 -0.26
C ALA A 695 11.73 -2.79 -0.80
N TRP A 696 12.85 -2.08 -0.89
CA TRP A 696 12.88 -0.72 -1.42
C TRP A 696 12.58 -0.65 -2.91
N LYS A 697 12.96 -1.66 -3.71
CA LYS A 697 12.48 -1.76 -5.09
C LYS A 697 10.95 -1.84 -5.13
N LEU A 698 10.35 -2.77 -4.38
CA LEU A 698 8.91 -2.98 -4.33
C LEU A 698 8.16 -1.72 -3.86
N ILE A 699 8.64 -1.07 -2.80
CA ILE A 699 8.09 0.17 -2.26
C ILE A 699 8.17 1.30 -3.29
N ASN A 700 9.31 1.48 -3.96
CA ASN A 700 9.47 2.51 -4.98
C ASN A 700 8.60 2.27 -6.22
N ASP A 701 8.47 1.02 -6.64
CA ASP A 701 7.59 0.65 -7.75
C ASP A 701 6.12 0.90 -7.39
N LYS A 702 5.70 0.54 -6.16
CA LYS A 702 4.35 0.82 -5.64
C LYS A 702 4.03 2.32 -5.60
N LEU A 703 5.00 3.13 -5.20
CA LEU A 703 4.87 4.59 -5.11
C LEU A 703 5.06 5.30 -6.46
N GLY A 704 5.45 4.58 -7.52
CA GLY A 704 5.75 5.18 -8.83
C GLY A 704 6.92 6.17 -8.79
N VAL A 705 7.89 5.98 -7.89
CA VAL A 705 9.04 6.88 -7.75
C VAL A 705 9.93 6.75 -9.00
N PRO A 706 10.19 7.85 -9.74
CA PRO A 706 11.07 7.84 -10.91
C PRO A 706 12.47 7.33 -10.54
N GLU A 707 13.13 6.60 -11.44
CA GLU A 707 14.42 5.94 -11.16
C GLU A 707 15.50 6.94 -10.72
N GLU A 708 15.52 8.11 -11.34
CA GLU A 708 16.41 9.24 -11.02
C GLU A 708 16.18 9.86 -9.64
N GLU A 709 15.01 9.63 -9.03
CA GLU A 709 14.66 10.11 -7.69
C GLU A 709 14.82 9.05 -6.60
N ARG A 710 15.14 7.80 -6.97
CA ARG A 710 15.33 6.70 -6.02
C ARG A 710 16.67 6.86 -5.31
N SER A 711 16.67 6.53 -4.02
CA SER A 711 17.92 6.45 -3.26
C SER A 711 18.75 5.25 -3.74
N ASP A 712 20.07 5.42 -3.82
CA ASP A 712 21.02 4.36 -4.19
C ASP A 712 21.27 3.40 -3.03
N TRP A 713 20.25 2.60 -2.71
CA TRP A 713 20.31 1.61 -1.63
C TRP A 713 21.39 0.54 -1.86
N GLU A 714 21.66 0.19 -3.13
CA GLU A 714 22.68 -0.80 -3.47
C GLU A 714 24.09 -0.27 -3.22
N GLY A 715 24.40 0.95 -3.68
CA GLY A 715 25.66 1.60 -3.40
C GLY A 715 25.87 1.82 -1.90
N PHE A 716 24.82 2.19 -1.15
CA PHE A 716 24.90 2.30 0.30
C PHE A 716 25.19 0.96 0.98
N ALA A 717 24.51 -0.12 0.58
CA ALA A 717 24.74 -1.44 1.14
C ALA A 717 26.16 -1.93 0.85
N LYS A 718 26.64 -1.81 -0.40
CA LYS A 718 28.00 -2.19 -0.81
C LYS A 718 29.06 -1.42 -0.02
N LYS A 719 28.93 -0.09 0.02
CA LYS A 719 29.88 0.75 0.76
C LYS A 719 29.91 0.37 2.25
N ALA A 720 28.75 0.21 2.89
CA ALA A 720 28.69 -0.17 4.31
C ALA A 720 29.29 -1.56 4.56
N PHE A 721 29.07 -2.51 3.64
CA PHE A 721 29.63 -3.84 3.73
C PHE A 721 31.16 -3.85 3.56
N ASP A 722 31.67 -3.12 2.56
CA ASP A 722 33.10 -2.99 2.31
C ASP A 722 33.81 -2.31 3.49
N GLU A 723 33.23 -1.24 4.02
CA GLU A 723 33.75 -0.55 5.23
C GLU A 723 33.78 -1.48 6.44
N MET A 724 32.76 -2.33 6.61
CA MET A 724 32.69 -3.32 7.68
C MET A 724 33.74 -4.42 7.52
N LEU A 725 33.91 -4.96 6.29
CA LEU A 725 34.93 -5.97 6.01
C LEU A 725 36.34 -5.42 6.20
N ALA A 726 36.60 -4.19 5.77
CA ALA A 726 37.90 -3.55 5.88
C ALA A 726 38.21 -3.02 7.29
N ALA A 727 37.21 -2.84 8.16
CA ALA A 727 37.40 -2.19 9.46
C ALA A 727 38.46 -2.84 10.35
N ALA A 728 38.62 -4.17 10.25
CA ALA A 728 39.62 -4.87 11.04
C ALA A 728 41.05 -4.63 10.54
N ASP A 729 41.24 -4.27 9.27
CA ASP A 729 42.57 -4.20 8.63
C ASP A 729 43.37 -2.97 9.08
N ASP A 730 42.66 -1.90 9.44
CA ASP A 730 43.21 -0.62 9.92
C ASP A 730 42.74 -0.27 11.35
N ALA A 731 42.28 -1.26 12.12
CA ALA A 731 41.66 -1.06 13.43
C ALA A 731 42.54 -0.30 14.43
N VAL A 732 43.85 -0.57 14.44
CA VAL A 732 44.83 0.12 15.30
C VAL A 732 44.87 1.62 14.97
N ASP A 733 44.90 1.99 13.69
CA ASP A 733 44.90 3.38 13.23
C ASP A 733 43.57 4.07 13.54
N ARG A 734 42.44 3.37 13.36
CA ARG A 734 41.10 3.90 13.64
C ARG A 734 40.88 4.18 15.13
N LEU A 735 41.24 3.24 15.98
CA LEU A 735 40.96 3.33 17.43
C LEU A 735 42.01 4.15 18.17
N TYR A 736 43.26 4.12 17.71
CA TYR A 736 44.39 4.80 18.34
C TYR A 736 45.19 5.65 17.33
N PRO A 737 44.57 6.68 16.72
CA PRO A 737 45.22 7.54 15.71
C PRO A 737 46.34 8.41 16.29
N ARG A 738 46.44 8.50 17.63
CA ARG A 738 47.43 9.29 18.36
C ARG A 738 48.40 8.44 19.18
N ARG A 739 48.57 7.15 18.82
CA ARG A 739 49.54 6.27 19.48
C ARG A 739 50.97 6.76 19.25
N ALA A 740 51.89 6.33 20.12
CA ALA A 740 53.31 6.60 19.95
C ALA A 740 53.85 5.92 18.68
N ASP A 741 54.76 6.60 17.98
CA ASP A 741 55.47 6.07 16.81
C ASP A 741 56.99 6.29 17.00
N PRO A 742 57.80 5.23 17.18
CA PRO A 742 57.38 3.82 17.20
C PRO A 742 56.55 3.46 18.45
N PRO A 743 55.74 2.39 18.41
CA PRO A 743 54.99 1.91 19.57
C PRO A 743 55.87 1.68 20.80
N LEU A 744 55.45 2.21 21.95
CA LEU A 744 56.05 1.83 23.24
C LEU A 744 55.88 0.33 23.50
N PRO A 745 56.91 -0.39 23.98
CA PRO A 745 56.78 -1.79 24.33
C PRO A 745 55.85 -1.99 25.53
N ARG A 746 55.28 -3.19 25.64
CA ARG A 746 54.60 -3.67 26.86
C ARG A 746 55.55 -3.60 28.05
N ALA A 747 55.05 -3.23 29.22
CA ALA A 747 55.87 -3.21 30.44
C ALA A 747 56.16 -4.63 30.98
N LEU A 748 55.33 -5.63 30.68
CA LEU A 748 55.48 -7.00 31.14
C LEU A 748 55.62 -8.01 29.98
N PRO A 749 56.14 -9.23 30.24
CA PRO A 749 56.03 -10.35 29.30
C PRO A 749 54.57 -10.66 28.95
N LEU A 750 54.31 -11.12 27.71
CA LEU A 750 52.96 -11.40 27.20
C LEU A 750 52.14 -12.35 28.11
N GLY A 751 52.78 -13.38 28.67
CA GLY A 751 52.12 -14.34 29.57
C GLY A 751 51.57 -13.72 30.85
N ASP A 752 52.09 -12.58 31.31
CA ASP A 752 51.62 -11.91 32.52
C ASP A 752 50.28 -11.16 32.30
N TYR A 753 49.89 -10.96 31.04
CA TYR A 753 48.59 -10.42 30.65
C TYR A 753 47.51 -11.50 30.55
N ALA A 754 47.89 -12.77 30.35
CA ALA A 754 46.95 -13.89 30.40
C ALA A 754 46.42 -14.11 31.83
N GLY A 755 45.21 -14.66 31.95
CA GLY A 755 44.53 -14.89 33.22
C GLY A 755 43.02 -14.71 33.12
N THR A 756 42.33 -14.87 34.25
CA THR A 756 40.87 -14.69 34.33
C THR A 756 40.53 -13.31 34.85
N TYR A 757 39.70 -12.59 34.09
CA TYR A 757 39.23 -11.25 34.39
C TYR A 757 37.73 -11.27 34.66
N PHE A 758 37.29 -10.76 35.81
CA PHE A 758 35.90 -10.85 36.25
C PHE A 758 35.20 -9.48 36.26
N HIS A 759 33.95 -9.46 35.78
CA HIS A 759 33.01 -8.37 35.98
C HIS A 759 31.65 -8.92 36.38
N ALA A 760 30.95 -8.28 37.32
CA ALA A 760 29.73 -8.84 37.92
C ALA A 760 28.62 -9.18 36.89
N ALA A 761 28.45 -8.37 35.83
CA ALA A 761 27.50 -8.65 34.75
C ALA A 761 28.10 -9.46 33.59
N TYR A 762 29.37 -9.21 33.23
CA TYR A 762 30.01 -9.86 32.07
C TYR A 762 30.68 -11.19 32.44
N ARG A 763 30.62 -11.58 33.72
CA ARG A 763 31.24 -12.76 34.32
C ARG A 763 32.73 -12.84 33.99
N ASN A 764 33.25 -14.05 33.81
CA ASN A 764 34.68 -14.29 33.55
C ASN A 764 35.02 -14.05 32.07
N ILE A 765 36.18 -13.46 31.82
CA ILE A 765 36.89 -13.46 30.55
C ILE A 765 38.24 -14.11 30.84
N THR A 766 38.43 -15.34 30.37
CA THR A 766 39.71 -16.04 30.49
C THR A 766 40.53 -15.74 29.25
N ILE A 767 41.61 -14.98 29.43
CA ILE A 767 42.54 -14.58 28.38
C ILE A 767 43.73 -15.53 28.39
N GLU A 768 44.04 -16.10 27.23
CA GLU A 768 45.13 -17.03 26.99
C GLU A 768 46.10 -16.44 25.95
N VAL A 769 47.35 -16.89 25.98
CA VAL A 769 48.36 -16.54 24.97
C VAL A 769 48.11 -17.38 23.73
N MET A 770 48.07 -16.75 22.56
CA MET A 770 48.03 -17.47 21.29
C MET A 770 49.42 -17.81 20.79
N ASP A 771 49.58 -18.97 20.17
CA ASP A 771 50.74 -19.21 19.32
C ASP A 771 50.65 -18.29 18.09
N ASN A 772 51.76 -17.69 17.66
CA ASN A 772 51.82 -16.69 16.57
C ASN A 772 51.23 -17.19 15.23
N SER A 773 50.93 -18.49 15.08
CA SER A 773 50.26 -19.06 13.90
C SER A 773 48.74 -19.00 13.94
N ASP A 774 48.14 -18.75 15.11
CA ASP A 774 46.70 -18.95 15.35
C ASP A 774 45.88 -17.66 15.21
N GLY A 775 46.54 -16.51 15.11
CA GLY A 775 45.90 -15.23 14.80
C GLY A 775 45.60 -15.10 13.31
N ILE A 776 44.46 -14.48 12.96
CA ILE A 776 43.97 -14.33 11.56
C ILE A 776 45.00 -13.69 10.61
N ASP A 777 46.00 -12.97 11.13
CA ASP A 777 47.12 -12.39 10.40
C ASP A 777 48.50 -12.57 11.10
N GLY A 778 48.57 -13.40 12.14
CA GLY A 778 49.76 -13.60 12.97
C GLY A 778 50.18 -12.41 13.84
N LYS A 779 49.38 -11.33 13.94
CA LYS A 779 49.66 -10.16 14.79
C LYS A 779 48.96 -10.19 16.15
N ARG A 780 47.89 -10.97 16.26
CA ARG A 780 47.06 -11.05 17.46
C ARG A 780 47.72 -12.00 18.46
N GLU A 781 47.86 -11.54 19.70
CA GLU A 781 48.77 -12.19 20.68
C GLU A 781 48.04 -12.82 21.86
N LEU A 782 46.82 -12.36 22.17
CA LEU A 782 45.98 -12.91 23.24
C LEU A 782 44.59 -13.26 22.72
N LYS A 783 43.93 -14.24 23.34
CA LYS A 783 42.60 -14.71 22.96
C LYS A 783 41.74 -15.06 24.17
N ALA A 784 40.44 -14.82 24.08
CA ALA A 784 39.44 -15.34 24.99
C ALA A 784 38.23 -15.86 24.22
N ALA A 785 37.81 -17.10 24.48
CA ALA A 785 36.57 -17.65 23.96
C ALA A 785 35.45 -17.49 24.98
N ARG A 786 34.27 -17.05 24.53
CA ARG A 786 33.07 -16.84 25.34
C ARG A 786 31.93 -17.68 24.80
N GLU A 787 31.99 -18.96 25.13
CA GLU A 787 30.99 -19.98 24.78
C GLU A 787 29.83 -20.05 25.77
N ASP A 788 30.01 -19.41 26.92
CA ASP A 788 29.16 -19.37 28.10
C ASP A 788 28.12 -18.24 28.06
N PHE A 789 27.90 -17.63 26.90
CA PHE A 789 26.99 -16.49 26.69
C PHE A 789 26.00 -16.73 25.56
N VAL A 790 24.89 -16.00 25.57
CA VAL A 790 23.83 -16.09 24.55
C VAL A 790 24.40 -15.83 23.14
N TRP A 791 25.16 -14.75 22.97
CA TRP A 791 25.97 -14.53 21.78
C TRP A 791 27.37 -15.07 22.00
N LYS A 792 27.74 -16.09 21.22
CA LYS A 792 29.02 -16.76 21.36
C LYS A 792 30.08 -16.01 20.59
N MET A 793 31.20 -15.73 21.25
CA MET A 793 32.20 -14.83 20.68
C MET A 793 33.62 -15.30 20.97
N THR A 794 34.53 -14.89 20.10
CA THR A 794 35.95 -14.88 20.37
C THR A 794 36.41 -13.43 20.51
N PHE A 795 37.21 -13.14 21.53
CA PHE A 795 37.94 -11.89 21.65
C PHE A 795 39.41 -12.16 21.36
N GLU A 796 39.97 -11.49 20.36
CA GLU A 796 41.41 -11.51 20.09
C GLU A 796 41.99 -10.12 20.35
N PHE A 797 43.21 -10.05 20.89
CA PHE A 797 43.83 -8.80 21.28
C PHE A 797 45.11 -8.55 20.47
N GLU A 798 45.23 -7.34 19.95
CA GLU A 798 46.44 -6.85 19.26
C GLU A 798 47.05 -5.71 20.06
N HIS A 799 48.36 -5.81 20.32
CA HIS A 799 49.10 -4.79 21.05
C HIS A 799 49.22 -3.51 20.22
N VAL A 800 48.92 -2.37 20.83
CA VAL A 800 48.97 -1.07 20.16
C VAL A 800 50.21 -0.29 20.58
N SER A 801 50.32 0.02 21.87
CA SER A 801 51.45 0.76 22.45
C SER A 801 51.31 0.79 23.97
N GLY A 802 52.39 0.51 24.70
CA GLY A 802 52.36 0.44 26.16
C GLY A 802 51.36 -0.62 26.61
N GLU A 803 50.35 -0.20 27.38
CA GLU A 803 49.32 -1.08 27.92
C GLU A 803 47.98 -1.01 27.17
N PHE A 804 47.97 -0.38 25.99
CA PHE A 804 46.78 -0.24 25.13
C PHE A 804 46.73 -1.32 24.06
N TRP A 805 45.53 -1.83 23.83
CA TRP A 805 45.25 -2.96 22.94
C TRP A 805 43.96 -2.71 22.13
N VAL A 806 43.87 -3.31 20.95
CA VAL A 806 42.60 -3.47 20.23
C VAL A 806 41.97 -4.79 20.63
N ILE A 807 40.64 -4.81 20.80
CA ILE A 807 39.84 -6.02 20.94
C ILE A 807 39.14 -6.28 19.61
N TYR A 808 39.37 -7.45 19.01
CA TYR A 808 38.60 -7.97 17.89
C TYR A 808 37.58 -8.97 18.42
N ALA A 809 36.33 -8.55 18.42
CA ALA A 809 35.21 -9.29 18.98
C ALA A 809 34.44 -9.96 17.85
N GLU A 810 34.74 -11.23 17.60
CA GLU A 810 34.25 -12.00 16.45
C GLU A 810 33.12 -12.93 16.87
N PRO A 811 31.90 -12.80 16.30
CA PRO A 811 30.83 -13.76 16.51
C PRO A 811 31.23 -15.15 15.99
N ARG A 812 30.93 -16.19 16.75
CA ARG A 812 31.30 -17.55 16.40
C ARG A 812 30.62 -17.97 15.10
N GLY A 813 31.40 -18.52 14.16
CA GLY A 813 30.85 -19.02 12.90
C GLY A 813 30.34 -17.92 11.96
N SER A 814 30.92 -16.72 12.00
CA SER A 814 30.56 -15.61 11.09
C SER A 814 31.50 -15.45 9.89
N GLY A 815 32.60 -16.22 9.82
CA GLY A 815 33.64 -16.01 8.81
C GLY A 815 34.32 -14.63 8.90
N GLY A 816 34.29 -13.99 10.07
CA GLY A 816 34.81 -12.64 10.29
C GLY A 816 33.86 -11.52 9.83
N VAL A 817 32.68 -11.86 9.30
CA VAL A 817 31.64 -10.87 8.95
C VAL A 817 30.99 -10.36 10.23
N GLY A 818 30.95 -9.04 10.42
CA GLY A 818 30.40 -8.43 11.63
C GLY A 818 31.34 -8.48 12.83
N THR A 819 32.64 -8.67 12.62
CA THR A 819 33.68 -8.43 13.65
C THR A 819 33.54 -7.03 14.21
N GLN A 820 33.44 -6.93 15.53
CA GLN A 820 33.32 -5.66 16.24
C GLN A 820 34.64 -5.30 16.87
N LEU A 821 35.00 -4.02 16.82
CA LEU A 821 36.27 -3.52 17.33
C LEU A 821 36.06 -2.81 18.65
N GLY A 822 36.97 -3.01 19.59
CA GLY A 822 36.96 -2.38 20.89
C GLY A 822 38.33 -1.93 21.34
N LYS A 823 38.37 -1.14 22.41
CA LYS A 823 39.59 -0.69 23.07
C LYS A 823 39.80 -1.45 24.37
N ALA A 824 41.03 -1.85 24.63
CA ALA A 824 41.45 -2.46 25.88
C ALA A 824 42.65 -1.70 26.47
N GLU A 825 42.67 -1.60 27.80
CA GLU A 825 43.80 -1.07 28.58
C GLU A 825 44.02 -1.99 29.78
N PHE A 826 45.17 -2.66 29.84
CA PHE A 826 45.55 -3.43 31.03
C PHE A 826 46.17 -2.47 32.05
N LYS A 827 45.75 -2.59 33.30
CA LYS A 827 46.32 -1.78 34.39
C LYS A 827 47.28 -2.61 35.21
N ILE A 828 48.52 -2.13 35.24
CA ILE A 828 49.57 -2.68 36.10
C ILE A 828 49.52 -1.98 37.44
N GLY A 829 49.39 -2.79 38.49
CA GLY A 829 49.34 -2.33 39.86
C GLY A 829 50.68 -1.90 40.42
N SER A 830 50.64 -1.37 41.63
CA SER A 830 51.85 -1.06 42.41
C SER A 830 52.74 -2.27 42.69
N THR A 831 52.18 -3.49 42.58
CA THR A 831 52.88 -4.77 42.74
C THR A 831 53.69 -5.18 41.50
N GLY A 832 53.60 -4.44 40.40
CA GLY A 832 54.22 -4.78 39.12
C GLY A 832 53.52 -5.91 38.37
N LYS A 833 52.27 -6.24 38.74
CA LYS A 833 51.43 -7.24 38.07
C LYS A 833 50.21 -6.58 37.45
N VAL A 834 49.65 -7.21 36.42
CA VAL A 834 48.34 -6.80 35.88
C VAL A 834 47.26 -7.05 36.93
N GLU A 835 46.51 -6.00 37.29
CA GLU A 835 45.44 -6.06 38.31
C GLU A 835 44.04 -5.98 37.68
N SER A 836 43.89 -5.33 36.52
CA SER A 836 42.59 -5.20 35.86
C SER A 836 42.71 -4.99 34.35
N LEU A 837 41.62 -5.27 33.66
CA LEU A 837 41.40 -4.97 32.24
C LEU A 837 40.26 -3.96 32.13
N LYS A 838 40.53 -2.81 31.54
CA LYS A 838 39.51 -1.86 31.12
C LYS A 838 39.16 -2.15 29.66
N ALA A 839 37.88 -2.35 29.36
CA ALA A 839 37.41 -2.69 28.02
C ALA A 839 36.26 -1.78 27.58
N GLU A 840 36.27 -1.41 26.31
CA GLU A 840 35.23 -0.66 25.61
C GLU A 840 34.94 -1.43 24.32
N PHE A 841 33.89 -2.26 24.29
CA PHE A 841 33.70 -3.32 23.28
C PHE A 841 33.19 -2.82 21.90
N PHE A 842 32.92 -1.53 21.75
CA PHE A 842 32.52 -0.92 20.48
C PHE A 842 33.40 0.28 20.14
N GLN A 843 33.75 0.41 18.86
CA GLN A 843 34.65 1.46 18.36
C GLN A 843 34.14 2.88 18.59
N ASP A 844 32.82 3.05 18.69
CA ASP A 844 32.13 4.32 18.92
C ASP A 844 31.87 4.61 20.41
N GLY A 845 32.28 3.70 21.30
CA GLY A 845 32.08 3.80 22.74
C GLY A 845 30.64 3.63 23.20
N SER A 846 29.75 3.12 22.33
CA SER A 846 28.32 3.03 22.60
C SER A 846 27.95 2.12 23.78
N GLU A 847 28.78 1.15 24.18
CA GLU A 847 28.58 0.31 25.38
C GLU A 847 29.24 0.87 26.65
N GLY A 848 29.88 2.04 26.58
CA GLY A 848 30.62 2.62 27.69
C GLY A 848 31.88 1.83 28.06
N VAL A 849 32.44 2.16 29.23
CA VAL A 849 33.70 1.60 29.73
C VAL A 849 33.41 0.60 30.84
N LEU A 850 33.95 -0.61 30.70
CA LEU A 850 33.84 -1.69 31.67
C LEU A 850 35.20 -1.95 32.32
N LEU A 851 35.19 -2.29 33.60
CA LEU A 851 36.39 -2.64 34.36
C LEU A 851 36.26 -4.08 34.86
N PHE A 852 37.20 -4.92 34.45
CA PHE A 852 37.30 -6.30 34.89
C PHE A 852 38.48 -6.45 35.85
N GLU A 853 38.26 -7.07 37.00
CA GLU A 853 39.31 -7.37 37.98
C GLU A 853 40.01 -8.67 37.62
N LYS A 854 41.34 -8.72 37.67
CA LYS A 854 42.08 -9.96 37.45
C LYS A 854 41.99 -10.83 38.70
N ILE A 855 41.40 -12.02 38.58
CA ILE A 855 41.13 -12.93 39.70
C ILE A 855 41.97 -14.21 39.69
N ALA A 856 42.56 -14.58 38.54
CA ALA A 856 43.44 -15.74 38.41
C ALA A 856 44.53 -15.50 37.37
#